data_AF-A0A4V3WE84-F1
#
_entry.id   AF-A0A4V3WE84-F1
#
_cell.length_a   1.000
_cell.length_b   1.000
_cell.length_c   1.000
_cell.angle_alpha   90.00
_cell.angle_beta   90.00
_cell.angle_gamma   90.00
#
_symmetry.space_group_name_H-M   'P 1'
#
loop_
_entity.id
_entity.type
_entity.pdbx_description
1 polymer ?
#
loop_
_entity_poly.entity_id
_entity_poly.type
_entity_poly.pdbx_seq_one_letter_code
_entity_poly.pdbx_strand_id
1 'polypeptide(L)'
;MKRTMAAMLTLPMLLIGSGAYAEEEMNGDLLQVFPSSPVAAQNASAWEATSTDGPLQTAVGINVLYYGKMSWSRAGNIDASFNDNDVSTHRVSMDGTVQAEDWYAVTTPVPYLINKVVYAHGNNYADGGWFDTTGGKPRIQVQTEPGGVWTDAAVIADYPNANAGSGGGLTQGETFEVPIEATEAYGVRVIGKPVQVTGKSYAFSSIGELQAFYAPRNAAATGTASYSRAGNIDASYLDGDFATHRVTWDGTVQSEDWYAVTFAKPQLVNKAVYAHGRSYADGGWFDTSGGKPRIQVQTTVGGSWIDVATLSQYPAASSTSDGGLTQGQRFEAVFDPVQAVALRVIGKPVQYSGTTFSFSSIAELQASFEPEANVLAQATPSYSRAGNISASYLDGDLATHRVTWDGTLQSTDWYAATLEHPVTISRVIYAHGNNYADGGWFNASAGKPRIQVQTSAGGSWSDVAKLTDYPATTDGDGGGLTQGQAFEVRFDPTAVYGVRVIGTPAHVPGTSYSFSSIGELQAFADEVDIDNDKWAAGLNERHVYHASIVHRQTADTSWELRIGKGGQLYSLTGPFGEAIPPQSSADTPMSGGWVDEVIQPVSINRGLNNPDTQFPQSVYDSMAYYIHQAGVYEGKDTEALGRNRFFYSPALAYGWDATDHSYSMLNWGQQAHIPNIHKSGILYYEKVRDAGDGIIEVTYVLSNFGSDRIDDITLPWGGVRKSNLPDHVVSETDGSYTAIGGDFSDPANRLSLADTGGWAAFAQDADDEDGYALGWVFGTDKHYGEDTSFQYARNTWAWGDANRDDYLVGGVGGNFYLEPGQTMYYRHYWVVGKLADVQTKANALADSVDYGLLSFVEGDADLIPLYTKTEGSQTVLTREPQSGHSPALHTYAEPVAGSQPLFLVKDTTTGEYKLSFDPYEFADTAPFANPYPTTDPKYADYQNRTLYKQYDGKLAYVDLLGFAMPADKADTANYDYINLYDAATDRSFYPAPTTAHQTLKVRD
;
A
#
# COMPACT_ATOMS: atom_id res chain seq x y z
N MET A 1 -31.75 -18.85 22.44
CA MET A 1 -32.03 -20.28 22.76
C MET A 1 -31.26 -21.10 21.73
N LYS A 2 -30.39 -22.03 22.18
CA LYS A 2 -29.39 -22.79 21.39
C LYS A 2 -29.97 -23.60 20.22
N ARG A 3 -29.23 -23.76 19.12
CA ARG A 3 -28.80 -25.08 18.55
C ARG A 3 -27.88 -24.97 17.31
N THR A 4 -26.68 -25.53 17.50
CA THR A 4 -25.72 -26.19 16.59
C THR A 4 -26.28 -26.95 15.37
N MET A 5 -25.54 -26.99 14.25
CA MET A 5 -24.83 -28.20 13.76
C MET A 5 -23.91 -27.93 12.55
N ALA A 6 -22.76 -28.61 12.57
CA ALA A 6 -21.79 -28.76 11.49
C ALA A 6 -21.90 -30.16 10.84
N ALA A 7 -21.49 -30.28 9.57
CA ALA A 7 -20.61 -31.32 8.98
C ALA A 7 -21.05 -31.97 7.63
N MET A 8 -20.05 -32.05 6.73
CA MET A 8 -19.73 -33.08 5.70
C MET A 8 -20.13 -32.91 4.21
N LEU A 9 -19.12 -32.51 3.42
CA LEU A 9 -18.57 -33.09 2.17
C LEU A 9 -19.42 -34.12 1.36
N THR A 10 -19.62 -33.85 0.05
CA THR A 10 -19.05 -34.58 -1.12
C THR A 10 -19.61 -34.02 -2.46
N LEU A 11 -18.74 -33.66 -3.42
CA LEU A 11 -19.07 -33.51 -4.87
C LEU A 11 -19.32 -34.92 -5.49
N PRO A 12 -20.00 -35.10 -6.67
CA PRO A 12 -19.76 -34.32 -7.91
C PRO A 12 -20.96 -34.08 -8.88
N MET A 13 -20.69 -33.25 -9.90
CA MET A 13 -21.23 -33.23 -11.27
C MET A 13 -22.67 -32.76 -11.58
N LEU A 14 -22.71 -31.70 -12.41
CA LEU A 14 -23.55 -31.44 -13.59
C LEU A 14 -25.01 -31.96 -13.59
N LEU A 15 -25.98 -31.04 -13.52
CA LEU A 15 -27.26 -31.17 -14.22
C LEU A 15 -27.95 -29.82 -14.40
N ILE A 16 -28.18 -29.50 -15.68
CA ILE A 16 -29.01 -28.40 -16.19
C ILE A 16 -30.45 -28.59 -15.69
N GLY A 17 -31.01 -27.55 -15.07
CA GLY A 17 -32.39 -27.54 -14.58
C GLY A 17 -32.97 -26.13 -14.58
N SER A 18 -33.84 -25.87 -15.54
CA SER A 18 -34.58 -24.63 -15.77
C SER A 18 -35.54 -24.24 -14.64
N GLY A 19 -35.61 -22.94 -14.34
CA GLY A 19 -36.85 -22.24 -13.99
C GLY A 19 -37.15 -22.04 -12.51
N ALA A 20 -37.29 -20.77 -12.13
CA ALA A 20 -37.92 -20.24 -10.91
C ALA A 20 -37.11 -20.25 -9.61
N TYR A 21 -35.93 -19.63 -9.62
CA TYR A 21 -35.26 -19.06 -8.43
C TYR A 21 -34.44 -17.85 -8.92
N ALA A 22 -34.92 -16.62 -8.75
CA ALA A 22 -34.17 -15.43 -9.19
C ALA A 22 -34.35 -14.20 -8.28
N GLU A 23 -35.47 -14.06 -7.56
CA GLU A 23 -35.65 -12.90 -6.66
C GLU A 23 -35.09 -13.11 -5.25
N GLU A 24 -35.04 -14.34 -4.72
CA GLU A 24 -34.63 -14.61 -3.33
C GLU A 24 -33.10 -14.78 -3.16
N GLU A 25 -32.39 -15.31 -4.16
CA GLU A 25 -30.91 -15.43 -4.12
C GLU A 25 -30.20 -14.10 -4.47
N MET A 26 -30.76 -13.26 -5.35
CA MET A 26 -30.16 -11.95 -5.65
C MET A 26 -30.17 -10.99 -4.46
N ASN A 27 -31.24 -10.98 -3.64
CA ASN A 27 -31.27 -10.15 -2.44
C ASN A 27 -30.27 -10.65 -1.38
N GLY A 28 -30.01 -11.95 -1.28
CA GLY A 28 -29.04 -12.52 -0.34
C GLY A 28 -27.60 -12.11 -0.63
N ASP A 29 -27.19 -12.13 -1.90
CA ASP A 29 -25.82 -11.77 -2.34
C ASP A 29 -25.60 -10.24 -2.43
N LEU A 30 -26.68 -9.46 -2.63
CA LEU A 30 -26.65 -7.98 -2.64
C LEU A 30 -26.81 -7.36 -1.23
N LEU A 31 -27.17 -8.13 -0.20
CA LEU A 31 -27.26 -7.64 1.19
C LEU A 31 -25.87 -7.47 1.84
N GLN A 32 -24.78 -7.83 1.17
CA GLN A 32 -23.39 -7.58 1.63
C GLN A 32 -22.74 -6.35 0.97
N VAL A 33 -23.52 -5.43 0.40
CA VAL A 33 -23.02 -4.23 -0.31
C VAL A 33 -22.33 -3.22 0.63
N PHE A 34 -22.47 -3.35 1.95
CA PHE A 34 -21.75 -2.53 2.93
C PHE A 34 -21.16 -3.44 4.01
N PRO A 35 -19.82 -3.53 4.16
CA PRO A 35 -19.21 -4.46 5.10
C PRO A 35 -19.61 -4.11 6.55
N SER A 36 -20.32 -5.04 7.20
CA SER A 36 -20.88 -4.87 8.55
C SER A 36 -19.97 -5.34 9.68
N SER A 37 -18.79 -5.92 9.40
CA SER A 37 -17.83 -6.38 10.44
C SER A 37 -16.44 -6.73 9.88
N PRO A 38 -15.33 -6.56 10.64
CA PRO A 38 -14.00 -7.03 10.26
C PRO A 38 -13.80 -8.50 10.67
N VAL A 39 -13.69 -9.46 9.73
CA VAL A 39 -13.41 -10.88 10.09
C VAL A 39 -12.44 -11.63 9.15
N ALA A 40 -11.28 -11.95 9.72
CA ALA A 40 -10.43 -13.16 9.66
C ALA A 40 -10.47 -14.12 8.44
N ALA A 41 -9.33 -14.27 7.76
CA ALA A 41 -9.10 -15.25 6.68
C ALA A 41 -8.44 -16.57 7.17
N GLN A 42 -8.94 -17.72 6.69
CA GLN A 42 -8.38 -19.07 6.85
C GLN A 42 -7.67 -19.53 5.55
N ASN A 43 -6.55 -20.23 5.70
CA ASN A 43 -5.57 -20.61 4.66
C ASN A 43 -5.74 -22.01 4.03
N ALA A 44 -5.34 -22.16 2.75
CA ALA A 44 -4.75 -23.38 2.12
C ALA A 44 -3.95 -22.99 0.84
N SER A 45 -2.60 -22.95 0.84
CA SER A 45 -1.58 -23.97 0.46
C SER A 45 -1.65 -24.47 -1.00
N ALA A 46 -0.58 -24.57 -1.82
CA ALA A 46 0.81 -24.97 -1.57
C ALA A 46 1.73 -24.72 -2.79
N TRP A 47 3.04 -24.52 -2.62
CA TRP A 47 4.12 -24.92 -3.58
C TRP A 47 5.42 -25.24 -2.80
N GLU A 48 6.11 -26.32 -3.18
CA GLU A 48 7.35 -26.86 -2.57
C GLU A 48 8.58 -26.47 -3.40
N ALA A 49 9.72 -26.17 -2.74
CA ALA A 49 11.05 -26.30 -3.32
C ALA A 49 12.11 -26.58 -2.23
N THR A 50 13.02 -27.52 -2.51
CA THR A 50 13.91 -28.23 -1.58
C THR A 50 15.25 -27.52 -1.31
N SER A 51 15.78 -27.69 -0.09
CA SER A 51 17.00 -27.07 0.48
C SER A 51 18.31 -27.86 0.26
N THR A 52 19.47 -27.22 0.57
CA THR A 52 20.54 -27.76 1.46
C THR A 52 21.69 -26.75 1.75
N ASP A 53 21.71 -26.24 3.00
CA ASP A 53 22.73 -25.86 4.02
C ASP A 53 24.14 -25.23 3.75
N GLY A 54 24.45 -24.18 4.54
CA GLY A 54 25.81 -23.72 4.98
C GLY A 54 25.86 -22.29 5.59
N PRO A 55 26.65 -21.95 6.64
CA PRO A 55 26.27 -20.97 7.69
C PRO A 55 26.74 -19.49 7.57
N LEU A 56 25.94 -18.61 8.18
CA LEU A 56 26.04 -17.14 8.40
C LEU A 56 27.20 -16.66 9.30
N GLN A 57 27.66 -15.41 9.11
CA GLN A 57 28.06 -14.35 10.10
C GLN A 57 28.64 -13.14 9.31
N THR A 58 28.42 -11.83 9.52
CA THR A 58 27.98 -10.95 10.62
C THR A 58 27.41 -9.62 10.05
N ALA A 59 26.49 -8.97 10.77
CA ALA A 59 26.13 -7.54 10.74
C ALA A 59 26.48 -6.70 9.48
N VAL A 60 25.47 -6.45 8.63
CA VAL A 60 25.21 -5.26 7.78
C VAL A 60 24.49 -5.74 6.50
N GLY A 61 23.14 -5.66 6.50
CA GLY A 61 22.28 -5.90 5.33
C GLY A 61 22.21 -7.34 4.82
N ILE A 62 21.06 -7.73 4.26
CA ILE A 62 20.95 -8.96 3.46
C ILE A 62 21.69 -8.71 2.13
N ASN A 63 22.58 -9.61 1.71
CA ASN A 63 23.13 -9.57 0.36
C ASN A 63 21.99 -9.86 -0.63
N VAL A 64 21.49 -8.82 -1.30
CA VAL A 64 20.32 -8.95 -2.19
C VAL A 64 20.62 -9.76 -3.45
N LEU A 65 21.91 -9.99 -3.75
CA LEU A 65 22.33 -10.78 -4.90
C LEU A 65 22.33 -12.29 -4.62
N TYR A 66 22.09 -12.73 -3.37
CA TYR A 66 22.25 -14.13 -2.97
C TYR A 66 21.42 -15.11 -3.79
N TYR A 67 20.19 -14.72 -4.16
CA TYR A 67 19.29 -15.52 -4.99
C TYR A 67 19.29 -15.11 -6.47
N GLY A 68 20.18 -14.19 -6.84
CA GLY A 68 20.27 -13.68 -8.21
C GLY A 68 20.85 -14.68 -9.19
N LYS A 69 20.53 -14.49 -10.47
CA LYS A 69 21.10 -15.25 -11.58
C LYS A 69 22.47 -14.69 -11.94
N MET A 70 23.50 -15.51 -11.75
CA MET A 70 24.86 -15.19 -12.20
C MET A 70 24.98 -15.23 -13.73
N SER A 71 25.75 -14.29 -14.27
CA SER A 71 26.22 -14.31 -15.66
C SER A 71 27.60 -13.67 -15.74
N TRP A 72 28.34 -13.95 -16.81
CA TRP A 72 29.71 -13.46 -16.97
C TRP A 72 30.10 -13.39 -18.44
N SER A 73 31.14 -12.60 -18.71
CA SER A 73 31.63 -12.29 -20.06
C SER A 73 31.99 -13.50 -20.92
N ARG A 74 32.61 -14.54 -20.34
CA ARG A 74 33.07 -15.74 -21.07
C ARG A 74 33.40 -16.90 -20.13
N ALA A 75 33.29 -18.11 -20.65
CA ALA A 75 33.60 -19.34 -19.91
C ALA A 75 35.04 -19.36 -19.38
N GLY A 76 35.27 -20.08 -18.29
CA GLY A 76 36.59 -20.27 -17.69
C GLY A 76 36.85 -21.74 -17.34
N ASN A 77 38.10 -22.03 -16.99
CA ASN A 77 38.51 -23.37 -16.55
C ASN A 77 38.25 -23.66 -15.06
N ILE A 78 37.81 -22.67 -14.28
CA ILE A 78 37.37 -22.82 -12.89
C ILE A 78 35.99 -22.17 -12.76
N ASP A 79 35.04 -22.95 -12.26
CA ASP A 79 33.63 -22.61 -12.17
C ASP A 79 33.19 -22.75 -10.71
N ALA A 80 32.93 -21.62 -10.07
CA ALA A 80 32.35 -21.53 -8.74
C ALA A 80 31.24 -20.47 -8.74
N SER A 81 30.39 -20.51 -7.71
CA SER A 81 29.47 -19.42 -7.44
C SER A 81 30.26 -18.17 -7.04
N PHE A 82 29.65 -16.99 -7.18
CA PHE A 82 30.19 -15.73 -6.69
C PHE A 82 29.09 -14.82 -6.13
N ASN A 83 27.98 -15.42 -5.72
CA ASN A 83 26.89 -14.76 -5.03
C ASN A 83 26.36 -15.60 -3.86
N ASP A 84 27.16 -16.53 -3.33
CA ASP A 84 26.78 -17.45 -2.26
C ASP A 84 27.34 -17.03 -0.89
N ASN A 85 27.89 -15.81 -0.80
CA ASN A 85 28.60 -15.27 0.36
C ASN A 85 29.86 -16.05 0.76
N ASP A 86 30.40 -16.94 -0.10
CA ASP A 86 31.64 -17.66 0.16
C ASP A 86 32.82 -17.05 -0.61
N VAL A 87 33.49 -16.10 0.04
CA VAL A 87 34.70 -15.44 -0.47
C VAL A 87 35.91 -16.38 -0.62
N SER A 88 35.83 -17.62 -0.13
CA SER A 88 36.92 -18.61 -0.22
C SER A 88 36.88 -19.42 -1.53
N THR A 89 35.77 -19.36 -2.27
CA THR A 89 35.69 -19.91 -3.63
C THR A 89 35.97 -18.82 -4.66
N HIS A 90 36.22 -19.20 -5.92
CA HIS A 90 36.43 -18.22 -6.99
C HIS A 90 36.13 -18.78 -8.38
N ARG A 91 35.73 -17.88 -9.28
CA ARG A 91 35.59 -18.10 -10.72
C ARG A 91 36.67 -17.34 -11.49
N VAL A 92 37.07 -17.86 -12.65
CA VAL A 92 38.00 -17.19 -13.58
C VAL A 92 37.39 -17.10 -14.98
N SER A 93 37.85 -16.15 -15.80
CA SER A 93 37.39 -15.92 -17.20
C SER A 93 38.32 -16.51 -18.28
N MET A 94 39.14 -17.50 -17.91
CA MET A 94 40.21 -18.04 -18.76
C MET A 94 39.68 -18.98 -19.87
N ASP A 95 39.53 -18.45 -21.08
CA ASP A 95 39.13 -19.19 -22.29
C ASP A 95 40.25 -19.34 -23.34
N GLY A 96 41.45 -18.85 -23.04
CA GLY A 96 42.60 -18.86 -23.96
C GLY A 96 42.65 -17.71 -24.96
N THR A 97 41.75 -16.71 -24.86
CA THR A 97 41.73 -15.52 -25.72
C THR A 97 42.11 -14.24 -24.98
N VAL A 98 42.39 -13.17 -25.71
CA VAL A 98 42.59 -11.81 -25.16
C VAL A 98 41.33 -11.00 -25.42
N GLN A 99 40.76 -10.44 -24.36
CA GLN A 99 39.60 -9.54 -24.42
C GLN A 99 39.98 -8.15 -23.90
N ALA A 100 39.28 -7.13 -24.39
CA ALA A 100 39.45 -5.77 -23.90
C ALA A 100 38.92 -5.60 -22.47
N GLU A 101 37.84 -6.33 -22.13
CA GLU A 101 37.18 -6.27 -20.83
C GLU A 101 36.65 -7.66 -20.43
N ASP A 102 36.64 -7.91 -19.13
CA ASP A 102 35.95 -9.02 -18.48
C ASP A 102 34.94 -8.46 -17.48
N TRP A 103 33.81 -9.14 -17.35
CA TRP A 103 32.76 -8.80 -16.39
C TRP A 103 32.13 -10.03 -15.74
N TYR A 104 31.65 -9.84 -14.52
CA TYR A 104 30.88 -10.79 -13.71
C TYR A 104 29.66 -10.06 -13.16
N ALA A 105 28.47 -10.59 -13.44
CA ALA A 105 27.20 -9.95 -13.14
C ALA A 105 26.28 -10.89 -12.37
N VAL A 106 25.45 -10.32 -11.51
CA VAL A 106 24.31 -10.99 -10.90
C VAL A 106 23.08 -10.15 -11.20
N THR A 107 22.04 -10.77 -11.74
CA THR A 107 20.74 -10.13 -11.99
C THR A 107 19.67 -10.74 -11.11
N THR A 108 18.77 -9.92 -10.58
CA THR A 108 17.64 -10.32 -9.75
C THR A 108 16.33 -10.21 -10.52
N PRO A 109 15.30 -10.99 -10.17
CA PRO A 109 14.00 -10.93 -10.85
C PRO A 109 13.20 -9.65 -10.54
N VAL A 110 13.52 -8.99 -9.42
CA VAL A 110 12.94 -7.72 -8.95
C VAL A 110 14.09 -6.74 -8.63
N PRO A 111 13.86 -5.42 -8.68
CA PRO A 111 14.91 -4.47 -8.34
C PRO A 111 15.11 -4.44 -6.83
N TYR A 112 16.35 -4.26 -6.40
CA TYR A 112 16.66 -3.96 -5.01
C TYR A 112 17.27 -2.57 -4.91
N LEU A 113 16.78 -1.75 -3.98
CA LEU A 113 17.45 -0.50 -3.65
C LEU A 113 18.80 -0.82 -3.01
N ILE A 114 19.90 -0.41 -3.64
CA ILE A 114 21.26 -0.66 -3.17
C ILE A 114 22.04 0.64 -3.14
N ASN A 115 22.98 0.77 -2.20
CA ASN A 115 23.90 1.90 -2.15
C ASN A 115 25.34 1.50 -1.78
N LYS A 116 25.59 0.19 -1.64
CA LYS A 116 26.91 -0.40 -1.40
C LYS A 116 27.01 -1.70 -2.20
N VAL A 117 28.12 -1.86 -2.89
CA VAL A 117 28.50 -3.13 -3.55
C VAL A 117 29.81 -3.60 -2.94
N VAL A 118 29.92 -4.88 -2.66
CA VAL A 118 31.18 -5.50 -2.20
C VAL A 118 31.67 -6.44 -3.30
N TYR A 119 32.89 -6.19 -3.76
CA TYR A 119 33.59 -7.07 -4.68
C TYR A 119 34.70 -7.79 -3.91
N ALA A 120 34.69 -9.12 -3.90
CA ALA A 120 35.80 -9.92 -3.39
C ALA A 120 36.67 -10.41 -4.56
N HIS A 121 37.97 -10.16 -4.45
CA HIS A 121 38.95 -10.60 -5.44
C HIS A 121 39.10 -12.13 -5.41
N GLY A 122 39.15 -12.74 -6.59
CA GLY A 122 39.37 -14.18 -6.72
C GLY A 122 40.84 -14.57 -6.53
N ASN A 123 41.21 -15.79 -6.90
CA ASN A 123 42.61 -16.21 -6.74
C ASN A 123 43.56 -15.59 -7.79
N ASN A 124 44.78 -15.26 -7.35
CA ASN A 124 45.87 -14.83 -8.23
C ASN A 124 46.73 -16.01 -8.69
N TYR A 125 47.09 -16.01 -9.98
CA TYR A 125 47.96 -17.01 -10.58
C TYR A 125 49.25 -16.37 -11.06
N ALA A 126 50.27 -17.20 -11.30
CA ALA A 126 51.54 -16.72 -11.85
C ALA A 126 51.39 -16.05 -13.24
N ASP A 127 50.30 -16.36 -13.96
CA ASP A 127 50.03 -15.90 -15.32
C ASP A 127 48.72 -15.13 -15.50
N GLY A 128 48.06 -14.72 -14.41
CA GLY A 128 46.91 -13.81 -14.46
C GLY A 128 45.96 -13.92 -13.27
N GLY A 129 44.71 -13.49 -13.45
CA GLY A 129 43.67 -13.56 -12.42
C GLY A 129 43.29 -12.23 -11.77
N TRP A 130 43.78 -11.09 -12.27
CA TRP A 130 43.44 -9.75 -11.78
C TRP A 130 43.04 -8.80 -12.91
N PHE A 131 42.43 -7.67 -12.53
CA PHE A 131 42.16 -6.58 -13.47
C PHE A 131 43.42 -5.69 -13.63
N ASP A 132 43.82 -5.43 -14.87
CA ASP A 132 44.91 -4.52 -15.22
C ASP A 132 44.44 -3.07 -15.13
N THR A 133 45.02 -2.31 -14.20
CA THR A 133 44.59 -0.94 -13.92
C THR A 133 45.27 0.13 -14.79
N THR A 134 46.13 -0.26 -15.75
CA THR A 134 46.82 0.69 -16.64
C THR A 134 45.86 1.45 -17.56
N GLY A 135 44.69 0.88 -17.84
CA GLY A 135 43.60 1.51 -18.60
C GLY A 135 42.48 2.11 -17.74
N GLY A 136 42.64 2.12 -16.41
CA GLY A 136 41.59 2.45 -15.44
C GLY A 136 41.32 1.31 -14.46
N LYS A 137 40.91 1.64 -13.23
CA LYS A 137 40.52 0.65 -12.21
C LYS A 137 39.20 -0.05 -12.60
N PRO A 138 38.94 -1.27 -12.11
CA PRO A 138 37.65 -1.92 -12.31
C PRO A 138 36.52 -1.03 -11.77
N ARG A 139 35.33 -1.19 -12.37
CA ARG A 139 34.14 -0.39 -12.08
C ARG A 139 32.95 -1.29 -11.76
N ILE A 140 32.06 -0.77 -10.93
CA ILE A 140 30.76 -1.32 -10.64
C ILE A 140 29.78 -0.69 -11.61
N GLN A 141 29.00 -1.53 -12.27
CA GLN A 141 27.87 -1.13 -13.10
C GLN A 141 26.58 -1.71 -12.53
N VAL A 142 25.50 -0.97 -12.72
CA VAL A 142 24.15 -1.38 -12.33
C VAL A 142 23.25 -1.43 -13.57
N GLN A 143 22.24 -2.26 -13.49
CA GLN A 143 21.15 -2.34 -14.45
C GLN A 143 19.88 -1.94 -13.70
N THR A 144 19.27 -0.81 -14.08
CA THR A 144 18.10 -0.22 -13.39
C THR A 144 16.76 -0.70 -13.95
N GLU A 145 16.77 -1.45 -15.06
CA GLU A 145 15.60 -2.03 -15.72
C GLU A 145 15.89 -3.52 -16.05
N PRO A 146 14.93 -4.45 -16.01
CA PRO A 146 15.19 -5.86 -16.34
C PRO A 146 15.76 -6.01 -17.75
N GLY A 147 16.98 -6.52 -17.87
CA GLY A 147 17.64 -6.67 -19.18
C GLY A 147 18.07 -5.36 -19.85
N GLY A 148 17.92 -4.21 -19.17
CA GLY A 148 18.29 -2.89 -19.65
C GLY A 148 19.80 -2.64 -19.79
N VAL A 149 20.17 -1.40 -20.09
CA VAL A 149 21.58 -1.02 -20.30
C VAL A 149 22.34 -0.97 -18.98
N TRP A 150 23.55 -1.53 -18.95
CA TRP A 150 24.46 -1.42 -17.82
C TRP A 150 25.09 -0.02 -17.76
N THR A 151 24.92 0.69 -16.64
CA THR A 151 25.44 2.04 -16.42
C THR A 151 26.50 2.05 -15.31
N ASP A 152 27.52 2.92 -15.44
CA ASP A 152 28.58 3.08 -14.44
C ASP A 152 28.01 3.68 -13.14
N ALA A 153 28.10 2.92 -12.04
CA ALA A 153 27.67 3.36 -10.71
C ALA A 153 28.83 3.90 -9.87
N ALA A 154 30.00 3.23 -9.92
CA ALA A 154 31.21 3.68 -9.23
C ALA A 154 32.46 3.00 -9.77
N VAL A 155 33.63 3.57 -9.47
CA VAL A 155 34.95 2.95 -9.66
C VAL A 155 35.37 2.29 -8.35
N ILE A 156 36.00 1.11 -8.41
CA ILE A 156 36.62 0.47 -7.24
C ILE A 156 37.92 1.22 -6.91
N ALA A 157 37.78 2.37 -6.24
CA ALA A 157 38.86 3.34 -6.04
C ALA A 157 40.05 2.76 -5.27
N ASP A 158 39.83 1.79 -4.37
CA ASP A 158 40.86 1.18 -3.54
C ASP A 158 41.52 -0.06 -4.17
N TYR A 159 41.05 -0.50 -5.35
CA TYR A 159 41.71 -1.60 -6.06
C TYR A 159 43.18 -1.24 -6.35
N PRO A 160 44.16 -2.08 -6.00
CA PRO A 160 45.57 -1.71 -6.07
C PRO A 160 46.03 -1.52 -7.51
N ASN A 161 47.10 -0.76 -7.71
CA ASN A 161 47.70 -0.59 -9.03
C ASN A 161 48.28 -1.93 -9.50
N ALA A 162 47.66 -2.53 -10.50
CA ALA A 162 48.02 -3.83 -11.04
C ALA A 162 48.28 -3.75 -12.55
N ASN A 163 49.21 -4.56 -13.05
CA ASN A 163 49.62 -4.55 -14.46
C ASN A 163 50.13 -5.94 -14.89
N ALA A 164 50.64 -6.06 -16.10
CA ALA A 164 51.14 -7.32 -16.67
C ALA A 164 52.28 -8.01 -15.89
N GLY A 165 52.95 -7.31 -14.97
CA GLY A 165 54.06 -7.84 -14.17
C GLY A 165 53.76 -8.01 -12.67
N SER A 166 52.60 -7.55 -12.19
CA SER A 166 52.23 -7.63 -10.77
C SER A 166 50.73 -7.44 -10.57
N GLY A 167 50.11 -8.32 -9.76
CA GLY A 167 48.73 -8.20 -9.28
C GLY A 167 48.55 -7.20 -8.13
N GLY A 168 49.53 -6.33 -7.87
CA GLY A 168 49.39 -5.25 -6.88
C GLY A 168 49.39 -5.70 -5.41
N GLY A 169 49.66 -6.98 -5.12
CA GLY A 169 49.64 -7.54 -3.75
C GLY A 169 48.30 -8.14 -3.34
N LEU A 170 47.34 -8.25 -4.28
CA LEU A 170 46.02 -8.83 -4.03
C LEU A 170 46.09 -10.25 -3.45
N THR A 171 45.17 -10.55 -2.55
CA THR A 171 44.97 -11.89 -1.98
C THR A 171 43.56 -12.41 -2.27
N GLN A 172 43.40 -13.74 -2.32
CA GLN A 172 42.09 -14.34 -2.54
C GLN A 172 41.14 -14.00 -1.39
N GLY A 173 39.92 -13.61 -1.71
CA GLY A 173 38.90 -13.20 -0.74
C GLY A 173 39.10 -11.79 -0.20
N GLU A 174 40.10 -11.03 -0.67
CA GLU A 174 40.26 -9.62 -0.34
C GLU A 174 39.07 -8.82 -0.86
N THR A 175 38.38 -8.11 0.02
CA THR A 175 37.14 -7.40 -0.29
C THR A 175 37.35 -5.91 -0.49
N PHE A 176 36.58 -5.35 -1.42
CA PHE A 176 36.50 -3.92 -1.71
C PHE A 176 35.05 -3.48 -1.53
N GLU A 177 34.80 -2.65 -0.53
CA GLU A 177 33.50 -2.01 -0.35
C GLU A 177 33.42 -0.76 -1.23
N VAL A 178 32.39 -0.70 -2.08
CA VAL A 178 32.21 0.34 -3.08
C VAL A 178 30.89 1.05 -2.81
N PRO A 179 30.91 2.26 -2.21
CA PRO A 179 29.69 3.05 -2.07
C PRO A 179 29.23 3.52 -3.46
N ILE A 180 27.93 3.40 -3.71
CA ILE A 180 27.27 3.95 -4.90
C ILE A 180 26.15 4.91 -4.47
N GLU A 181 25.65 5.72 -5.39
CA GLU A 181 24.38 6.44 -5.15
C GLU A 181 23.26 5.43 -4.96
N ALA A 182 22.30 5.73 -4.09
CA ALA A 182 21.17 4.83 -3.85
C ALA A 182 20.41 4.60 -5.16
N THR A 183 20.36 3.35 -5.61
CA THR A 183 19.87 2.96 -6.94
C THR A 183 19.05 1.69 -6.81
N GLU A 184 17.83 1.69 -7.35
CA GLU A 184 17.07 0.46 -7.58
C GLU A 184 17.74 -0.30 -8.72
N ALA A 185 18.25 -1.50 -8.45
CA ALA A 185 19.02 -2.28 -9.42
C ALA A 185 18.43 -3.69 -9.59
N TYR A 186 18.11 -4.05 -10.83
CA TYR A 186 17.84 -5.42 -11.29
C TYR A 186 19.11 -6.22 -11.54
N GLY A 187 20.27 -5.57 -11.53
CA GLY A 187 21.54 -6.27 -11.65
C GLY A 187 22.72 -5.43 -11.25
N VAL A 188 23.75 -6.11 -10.77
CA VAL A 188 25.04 -5.53 -10.40
C VAL A 188 26.13 -6.32 -11.11
N ARG A 189 27.11 -5.62 -11.67
CA ARG A 189 28.30 -6.26 -12.22
C ARG A 189 29.57 -5.51 -11.90
N VAL A 190 30.65 -6.26 -11.75
CA VAL A 190 32.01 -5.73 -11.81
C VAL A 190 32.54 -5.91 -13.23
N ILE A 191 33.22 -4.89 -13.76
CA ILE A 191 33.81 -4.91 -15.10
C ILE A 191 35.18 -4.21 -15.10
N GLY A 192 36.12 -4.74 -15.86
CA GLY A 192 37.45 -4.15 -16.02
C GLY A 192 38.29 -4.86 -17.06
N LYS A 193 39.46 -4.30 -17.38
CA LYS A 193 40.40 -4.91 -18.31
C LYS A 193 41.08 -6.12 -17.64
N PRO A 194 41.00 -7.35 -18.17
CA PRO A 194 41.74 -8.47 -17.62
C PRO A 194 43.23 -8.36 -17.91
N VAL A 195 44.06 -8.88 -17.02
CA VAL A 195 45.51 -8.85 -17.22
C VAL A 195 45.96 -9.81 -18.33
N GLN A 196 46.80 -9.30 -19.23
CA GLN A 196 47.61 -10.12 -20.13
C GLN A 196 49.07 -10.09 -19.66
N VAL A 197 49.54 -11.17 -19.04
CA VAL A 197 50.95 -11.26 -18.61
C VAL A 197 51.86 -11.32 -19.84
N THR A 198 53.03 -10.66 -19.76
CA THR A 198 53.97 -10.55 -20.89
C THR A 198 54.35 -11.93 -21.43
N GLY A 199 54.18 -12.12 -22.74
CA GLY A 199 54.50 -13.38 -23.42
C GLY A 199 53.37 -14.42 -23.41
N LYS A 200 52.20 -14.11 -22.84
CA LYS A 200 50.99 -14.95 -22.92
C LYS A 200 50.09 -14.49 -24.06
N SER A 201 49.47 -15.46 -24.75
CA SER A 201 48.51 -15.22 -25.83
C SER A 201 47.06 -15.11 -25.34
N TYR A 202 46.86 -14.97 -24.03
CA TYR A 202 45.57 -14.97 -23.36
C TYR A 202 45.57 -13.98 -22.20
N ALA A 203 44.38 -13.54 -21.79
CA ALA A 203 44.16 -12.65 -20.66
C ALA A 203 42.95 -13.14 -19.87
N PHE A 204 42.98 -13.03 -18.54
CA PHE A 204 41.84 -13.40 -17.69
C PHE A 204 41.88 -12.67 -16.34
N SER A 205 40.71 -12.47 -15.75
CA SER A 205 40.50 -11.98 -14.39
C SER A 205 39.86 -13.08 -13.53
N SER A 206 39.65 -12.77 -12.25
CA SER A 206 38.96 -13.64 -11.31
C SER A 206 38.03 -12.87 -10.39
N ILE A 207 37.03 -13.56 -9.87
CA ILE A 207 36.11 -13.07 -8.84
C ILE A 207 35.95 -14.13 -7.77
N GLY A 208 35.98 -13.70 -6.51
CA GLY A 208 35.60 -14.53 -5.37
C GLY A 208 34.10 -14.42 -5.12
N GLU A 209 33.62 -13.19 -4.95
CA GLU A 209 32.24 -12.90 -4.55
C GLU A 209 31.81 -11.51 -5.07
N LEU A 210 30.51 -11.35 -5.35
CA LEU A 210 29.83 -10.09 -5.64
C LEU A 210 28.59 -9.97 -4.77
N GLN A 211 28.55 -8.93 -3.94
CA GLN A 211 27.46 -8.69 -3.01
C GLN A 211 26.93 -7.27 -3.21
N ALA A 212 25.64 -7.06 -2.97
CA ALA A 212 25.04 -5.73 -2.93
C ALA A 212 24.15 -5.57 -1.71
N PHE A 213 24.16 -4.36 -1.16
CA PHE A 213 23.49 -4.02 0.08
C PHE A 213 22.88 -2.63 -0.01
N TYR A 214 21.81 -2.43 0.76
CA TYR A 214 21.42 -1.11 1.22
C TYR A 214 22.04 -0.84 2.59
N ALA A 215 23.00 0.07 2.66
CA ALA A 215 23.59 0.57 3.90
C ALA A 215 22.91 1.89 4.29
N PRO A 216 22.05 1.92 5.32
CA PRO A 216 21.36 3.14 5.72
C PRO A 216 22.35 4.27 5.98
N ARG A 217 22.18 5.41 5.30
CA ARG A 217 23.01 6.60 5.54
C ARG A 217 22.31 7.52 6.54
N ASN A 218 23.06 8.02 7.52
CA ASN A 218 22.59 9.08 8.39
C ASN A 218 22.53 10.41 7.61
N ALA A 219 21.37 10.73 7.05
CA ALA A 219 21.12 11.96 6.33
C ALA A 219 21.28 13.22 7.20
N ALA A 220 21.11 13.08 8.52
CA ALA A 220 21.26 14.19 9.47
C ALA A 220 22.71 14.69 9.58
N ALA A 221 23.71 13.84 9.30
CA ALA A 221 25.13 14.18 9.44
C ALA A 221 25.59 15.36 8.57
N THR A 222 24.89 15.62 7.46
CA THR A 222 25.16 16.77 6.56
C THR A 222 24.14 17.90 6.70
N GLY A 223 23.18 17.75 7.61
CA GLY A 223 22.12 18.73 7.83
C GLY A 223 22.55 19.91 8.69
N THR A 224 21.66 20.89 8.79
CA THR A 224 21.83 22.06 9.66
C THR A 224 21.04 21.85 10.95
N ALA A 225 21.75 21.80 12.09
CA ALA A 225 21.14 21.67 13.41
C ALA A 225 20.35 22.94 13.80
N SER A 226 19.19 22.74 14.42
CA SER A 226 18.43 23.80 15.11
C SER A 226 17.71 23.24 16.34
N TYR A 227 17.42 24.07 17.33
CA TYR A 227 16.93 23.62 18.64
C TYR A 227 16.06 24.70 19.30
N SER A 228 15.24 24.30 20.27
CA SER A 228 14.26 25.20 20.92
C SER A 228 14.88 26.45 21.53
N ARG A 229 16.07 26.32 22.14
CA ARG A 229 16.80 27.40 22.82
C ARG A 229 18.23 26.99 23.13
N ALA A 230 19.12 27.97 23.24
CA ALA A 230 20.52 27.75 23.59
C ALA A 230 20.69 27.30 25.05
N GLY A 231 21.70 26.47 25.30
CA GLY A 231 22.11 26.04 26.64
C GLY A 231 23.52 26.51 27.02
N ASN A 232 23.93 26.16 28.24
CA ASN A 232 25.29 26.38 28.72
C ASN A 232 26.32 25.33 28.23
N ILE A 233 25.87 24.24 27.60
CA ILE A 233 26.70 23.23 26.94
C ILE A 233 26.27 23.12 25.49
N ASP A 234 27.21 23.34 24.58
CA ASP A 234 26.95 23.54 23.16
C ASP A 234 27.92 22.71 22.30
N ALA A 235 27.62 21.42 22.17
CA ALA A 235 28.29 20.53 21.23
C ALA A 235 27.39 20.26 20.00
N SER A 236 27.99 19.77 18.92
CA SER A 236 27.22 19.20 17.81
C SER A 236 26.51 17.94 18.29
N TYR A 237 25.35 17.65 17.70
CA TYR A 237 24.64 16.37 17.85
C TYR A 237 24.40 15.71 16.49
N LEU A 238 25.20 16.09 15.49
CA LEU A 238 25.16 15.59 14.12
C LEU A 238 26.56 15.14 13.65
N ASP A 239 27.50 14.93 14.57
CA ASP A 239 28.90 14.61 14.28
C ASP A 239 29.23 13.11 14.37
N GLY A 240 28.26 12.31 14.82
CA GLY A 240 28.40 10.86 15.01
C GLY A 240 29.09 10.48 16.32
N ASP A 241 29.42 11.44 17.20
CA ASP A 241 30.05 11.18 18.49
C ASP A 241 29.00 11.15 19.63
N PHE A 242 28.65 9.94 20.04
CA PHE A 242 27.70 9.70 21.13
C PHE A 242 28.24 10.12 22.51
N ALA A 243 29.52 10.49 22.62
CA ALA A 243 30.15 10.99 23.85
C ALA A 243 30.13 12.51 23.98
N THR A 244 29.75 13.25 22.94
CA THR A 244 29.44 14.68 23.01
C THR A 244 27.96 14.91 23.27
N HIS A 245 27.59 16.06 23.85
CA HIS A 245 26.19 16.39 24.08
C HIS A 245 25.93 17.90 24.15
N ARG A 246 24.69 18.29 23.83
CA ARG A 246 24.12 19.64 24.00
C ARG A 246 23.00 19.62 25.04
N VAL A 247 22.73 20.78 25.64
CA VAL A 247 21.56 21.02 26.51
C VAL A 247 20.80 22.28 26.10
N THR A 248 19.55 22.43 26.56
CA THR A 248 18.65 23.59 26.29
C THR A 248 18.54 24.58 27.47
N TRP A 249 19.49 24.58 28.41
CA TRP A 249 19.38 25.32 29.66
C TRP A 249 19.52 26.86 29.49
N ASP A 250 18.42 27.60 29.67
CA ASP A 250 18.39 29.08 29.68
C ASP A 250 17.94 29.68 31.03
N GLY A 251 17.75 28.84 32.05
CA GLY A 251 17.28 29.25 33.38
C GLY A 251 15.77 29.46 33.51
N THR A 252 14.98 29.13 32.48
CA THR A 252 13.50 29.22 32.50
C THR A 252 12.83 27.84 32.42
N VAL A 253 11.57 27.76 32.86
CA VAL A 253 10.73 26.57 32.68
C VAL A 253 10.08 26.63 31.31
N GLN A 254 10.21 25.55 30.55
CA GLN A 254 9.51 25.33 29.29
C GLN A 254 8.61 24.11 29.37
N SER A 255 7.48 24.17 28.66
CA SER A 255 6.58 23.02 28.48
C SER A 255 7.14 21.99 27.51
N GLU A 256 7.98 22.40 26.56
CA GLU A 256 8.58 21.55 25.55
C GLU A 256 10.01 22.01 25.20
N ASP A 257 10.86 21.06 24.85
CA ASP A 257 12.17 21.25 24.22
C ASP A 257 12.25 20.37 22.99
N TRP A 258 13.02 20.81 21.99
CA TRP A 258 13.21 20.06 20.76
C TRP A 258 14.62 20.26 20.18
N TYR A 259 15.09 19.23 19.48
CA TYR A 259 16.32 19.24 18.70
C TYR A 259 15.99 18.76 17.28
N ALA A 260 16.38 19.55 16.30
CA ALA A 260 16.02 19.36 14.91
C ALA A 260 17.24 19.38 13.99
N VAL A 261 17.05 18.82 12.81
CA VAL A 261 17.95 18.90 11.67
C VAL A 261 17.15 19.30 10.44
N THR A 262 17.63 20.30 9.71
CA THR A 262 17.14 20.63 8.36
C THR A 262 18.09 20.03 7.34
N PHE A 263 17.58 19.24 6.41
CA PHE A 263 18.40 18.59 5.39
C PHE A 263 18.76 19.56 4.26
N ALA A 264 19.93 19.38 3.65
CA ALA A 264 20.37 20.23 2.53
C ALA A 264 19.51 20.05 1.27
N LYS A 265 18.91 18.88 1.10
CA LYS A 265 17.92 18.52 0.07
C LYS A 265 16.87 17.59 0.71
N PRO A 266 15.63 17.53 0.21
CA PRO A 266 14.64 16.56 0.70
C PRO A 266 15.23 15.14 0.77
N GLN A 267 15.01 14.46 1.88
CA GLN A 267 15.47 13.10 2.14
C GLN A 267 14.25 12.21 2.32
N LEU A 268 14.23 11.05 1.67
CA LEU A 268 13.33 9.99 2.11
C LEU A 268 13.87 9.48 3.44
N VAL A 269 13.02 9.43 4.47
CA VAL A 269 13.38 8.94 5.81
C VAL A 269 12.23 8.11 6.35
N ASN A 270 12.56 7.03 7.05
CA ASN A 270 11.59 6.18 7.71
C ASN A 270 12.13 5.68 9.08
N LYS A 271 13.32 6.16 9.46
CA LYS A 271 13.95 5.87 10.74
C LYS A 271 14.64 7.11 11.30
N ALA A 272 14.51 7.31 12.60
CA ALA A 272 15.25 8.27 13.38
C ALA A 272 15.92 7.61 14.58
N VAL A 273 17.09 8.10 14.98
CA VAL A 273 17.76 7.69 16.22
C VAL A 273 18.01 8.92 17.05
N TYR A 274 17.45 8.95 18.25
CA TYR A 274 17.78 9.92 19.28
C TYR A 274 18.74 9.26 20.28
N ALA A 275 19.91 9.86 20.50
CA ALA A 275 20.78 9.46 21.59
C ALA A 275 20.67 10.46 22.73
N HIS A 276 20.38 9.94 23.93
CA HIS A 276 20.31 10.74 25.14
C HIS A 276 21.65 11.38 25.45
N GLY A 277 21.61 12.67 25.80
CA GLY A 277 22.78 13.38 26.29
C GLY A 277 23.11 12.98 27.72
N ARG A 278 23.78 13.86 28.46
CA ARG A 278 24.11 13.59 29.85
C ARG A 278 22.97 13.96 30.79
N SER A 279 22.58 13.05 31.69
CA SER A 279 21.78 13.37 32.87
C SER A 279 22.62 14.07 33.96
N TYR A 280 22.03 15.06 34.61
CA TYR A 280 22.60 15.80 35.75
C TYR A 280 21.77 15.59 37.01
N ALA A 281 22.27 16.02 38.16
CA ALA A 281 21.51 15.94 39.41
C ALA A 281 20.23 16.79 39.41
N ASP A 282 20.13 17.77 38.51
CA ASP A 282 19.09 18.78 38.44
C ASP A 282 18.39 18.85 37.07
N GLY A 283 18.63 17.90 36.16
CA GLY A 283 17.90 17.76 34.91
C GLY A 283 18.69 17.14 33.76
N GLY A 284 18.25 17.39 32.52
CA GLY A 284 18.93 16.90 31.31
C GLY A 284 18.25 15.73 30.62
N TRP A 285 17.02 15.38 30.98
CA TRP A 285 16.21 14.35 30.33
C TRP A 285 14.81 14.88 29.97
N PHE A 286 14.11 14.17 29.09
CA PHE A 286 12.68 14.39 28.88
C PHE A 286 11.85 13.71 29.97
N ASP A 287 10.93 14.46 30.59
CA ASP A 287 9.97 14.00 31.59
C ASP A 287 8.76 13.35 30.90
N THR A 288 8.60 12.04 31.09
CA THR A 288 7.56 11.26 30.41
C THR A 288 6.19 11.36 31.06
N SER A 289 6.02 12.10 32.15
CA SER A 289 4.70 12.33 32.77
C SER A 289 3.72 13.08 31.85
N GLY A 290 4.25 13.81 30.85
CA GLY A 290 3.46 14.46 29.80
C GLY A 290 3.40 13.67 28.48
N GLY A 291 3.85 12.41 28.48
CA GLY A 291 4.06 11.60 27.27
C GLY A 291 5.55 11.41 26.96
N LYS A 292 5.88 10.31 26.27
CA LYS A 292 7.24 10.04 25.80
C LYS A 292 7.65 11.02 24.70
N PRO A 293 8.96 11.24 24.45
CA PRO A 293 9.41 12.09 23.36
C PRO A 293 8.91 11.58 22.01
N ARG A 294 8.63 12.50 21.08
CA ARG A 294 8.11 12.21 19.73
C ARG A 294 9.13 12.59 18.66
N ILE A 295 9.06 11.91 17.53
CA ILE A 295 9.73 12.30 16.29
C ILE A 295 8.73 12.98 15.38
N GLN A 296 9.13 14.15 14.88
CA GLN A 296 8.35 14.92 13.94
C GLN A 296 9.16 15.24 12.69
N VAL A 297 8.48 15.40 11.57
CA VAL A 297 9.10 15.82 10.30
C VAL A 297 8.38 17.04 9.72
N GLN A 298 9.09 17.78 8.86
CA GLN A 298 8.50 18.72 7.92
C GLN A 298 8.67 18.16 6.52
N THR A 299 7.61 18.15 5.70
CA THR A 299 7.66 17.76 4.29
C THR A 299 7.93 18.96 3.36
N THR A 300 7.80 20.18 3.88
CA THR A 300 8.05 21.43 3.15
C THR A 300 8.82 22.43 4.01
N VAL A 301 9.69 23.24 3.40
CA VAL A 301 10.54 24.19 4.13
C VAL A 301 9.66 25.23 4.83
N GLY A 302 9.73 25.27 6.16
CA GLY A 302 8.90 26.17 6.98
C GLY A 302 7.45 25.73 7.16
N GLY A 303 7.06 24.53 6.69
CA GLY A 303 5.72 23.97 6.89
C GLY A 303 5.45 23.47 8.31
N SER A 304 4.27 22.92 8.55
CA SER A 304 3.91 22.32 9.85
C SER A 304 4.75 21.08 10.17
N TRP A 305 5.03 20.88 11.47
CA TRP A 305 5.63 19.65 11.97
C TRP A 305 4.55 18.57 12.13
N ILE A 306 4.82 17.36 11.62
CA ILE A 306 3.91 16.22 11.64
C ILE A 306 4.52 15.15 12.54
N ASP A 307 3.77 14.66 13.54
CA ASP A 307 4.19 13.50 14.34
C ASP A 307 4.23 12.25 13.46
N VAL A 308 5.40 11.60 13.41
CA VAL A 308 5.61 10.37 12.64
C VAL A 308 5.91 9.18 13.53
N ALA A 309 6.47 9.40 14.73
CA ALA A 309 6.72 8.33 15.70
C ALA A 309 6.77 8.86 17.13
N THR A 310 6.63 7.95 18.09
CA THR A 310 6.96 8.18 19.51
C THR A 310 8.19 7.33 19.85
N LEU A 311 9.13 7.85 20.66
CA LEU A 311 10.26 7.08 21.20
C LEU A 311 9.78 6.15 22.32
N SER A 312 9.10 5.06 21.95
CA SER A 312 8.47 4.11 22.88
C SER A 312 9.47 3.46 23.85
N GLN A 313 10.72 3.28 23.43
CA GLN A 313 11.79 2.70 24.25
C GLN A 313 12.32 3.67 25.32
N TYR A 314 11.98 4.96 25.24
CA TYR A 314 12.42 5.95 26.21
C TYR A 314 11.83 5.62 27.60
N PRO A 315 12.66 5.46 28.64
CA PRO A 315 12.22 4.94 29.93
C PRO A 315 11.26 5.90 30.63
N ALA A 316 10.44 5.37 31.54
CA ALA A 316 9.62 6.19 32.41
C ALA A 316 10.53 7.10 33.27
N ALA A 317 10.51 8.39 32.97
CA ALA A 317 11.27 9.43 33.66
C ALA A 317 10.32 10.49 34.24
N SER A 318 10.72 11.10 35.33
CA SER A 318 9.92 12.05 36.11
C SER A 318 10.75 13.24 36.58
N SER A 319 10.16 14.12 37.37
CA SER A 319 10.84 15.27 37.99
C SER A 319 11.91 14.90 39.04
N THR A 320 12.06 13.61 39.39
CA THR A 320 13.02 13.14 40.39
C THR A 320 13.83 11.91 39.97
N SER A 321 13.54 11.35 38.80
CA SER A 321 14.20 10.15 38.28
C SER A 321 14.36 10.26 36.78
N ASP A 322 15.58 10.05 36.29
CA ASP A 322 15.87 9.99 34.86
C ASP A 322 15.56 8.62 34.25
N GLY A 323 15.06 7.67 35.03
CA GLY A 323 14.74 6.32 34.54
C GLY A 323 15.96 5.45 34.28
N GLY A 324 17.15 5.82 34.80
CA GLY A 324 18.39 5.06 34.61
C GLY A 324 19.09 5.35 33.28
N LEU A 325 18.82 6.51 32.69
CA LEU A 325 19.40 6.94 31.43
C LEU A 325 20.92 7.08 31.52
N THR A 326 21.62 6.67 30.46
CA THR A 326 23.07 6.83 30.33
C THR A 326 23.42 7.67 29.10
N GLN A 327 24.55 8.39 29.17
CA GLN A 327 25.00 9.22 28.06
C GLN A 327 25.27 8.36 26.82
N GLY A 328 24.75 8.81 25.67
CA GLY A 328 24.86 8.11 24.40
C GLY A 328 23.88 6.95 24.24
N GLN A 329 23.01 6.69 25.22
CA GLN A 329 21.96 5.68 25.12
C GLN A 329 21.01 6.02 23.98
N ARG A 330 20.79 5.04 23.09
CA ARG A 330 20.05 5.23 21.84
C ARG A 330 18.60 4.82 21.99
N PHE A 331 17.74 5.58 21.32
CA PHE A 331 16.32 5.33 21.19
C PHE A 331 15.98 5.49 19.72
N GLU A 332 15.47 4.42 19.13
CA GLU A 332 15.11 4.43 17.72
C GLU A 332 13.62 4.78 17.56
N ALA A 333 13.27 5.32 16.40
CA ALA A 333 11.92 5.55 15.90
C ALA A 333 11.84 5.04 14.46
N VAL A 334 10.97 4.07 14.16
CA VAL A 334 10.67 3.60 12.79
C VAL A 334 9.23 4.00 12.46
N PHE A 335 9.02 4.50 11.26
CA PHE A 335 7.75 5.06 10.80
C PHE A 335 7.59 4.88 9.29
N ASP A 336 6.41 5.16 8.74
CA ASP A 336 6.20 5.08 7.29
C ASP A 336 7.18 5.99 6.54
N PRO A 337 7.67 5.61 5.34
CA PRO A 337 8.57 6.45 4.57
C PRO A 337 7.99 7.83 4.26
N VAL A 338 8.70 8.89 4.69
CA VAL A 338 8.33 10.29 4.44
C VAL A 338 9.44 11.01 3.69
N GLN A 339 9.08 11.76 2.65
CA GLN A 339 9.99 12.70 2.02
C GLN A 339 10.07 13.99 2.86
N ALA A 340 11.09 14.07 3.72
CA ALA A 340 11.26 15.13 4.71
C ALA A 340 12.31 16.16 4.29
N VAL A 341 12.07 17.43 4.59
CA VAL A 341 13.06 18.51 4.54
C VAL A 341 13.69 18.81 5.90
N ALA A 342 13.04 18.37 6.99
CA ALA A 342 13.56 18.47 8.34
C ALA A 342 12.99 17.36 9.23
N LEU A 343 13.74 16.99 10.27
CA LEU A 343 13.35 16.02 11.30
C LEU A 343 13.69 16.58 12.68
N ARG A 344 12.86 16.33 13.69
CA ARG A 344 13.16 16.69 15.08
C ARG A 344 12.69 15.65 16.08
N VAL A 345 13.37 15.61 17.23
CA VAL A 345 12.85 15.04 18.46
C VAL A 345 12.27 16.16 19.32
N ILE A 346 11.12 15.91 19.94
CA ILE A 346 10.41 16.87 20.81
C ILE A 346 9.87 16.17 22.06
N GLY A 347 9.92 16.84 23.20
CA GLY A 347 9.31 16.33 24.43
C GLY A 347 9.31 17.36 25.55
N LYS A 348 8.65 17.03 26.66
CA LYS A 348 8.65 17.86 27.86
C LYS A 348 10.01 17.76 28.56
N PRO A 349 10.80 18.83 28.69
CA PRO A 349 12.04 18.78 29.44
C PRO A 349 11.74 18.65 30.93
N VAL A 350 12.59 17.93 31.66
CA VAL A 350 12.41 17.80 33.10
C VAL A 350 12.56 19.15 33.80
N GLN A 351 11.59 19.50 34.64
CA GLN A 351 11.76 20.47 35.72
C GLN A 351 12.06 19.67 37.00
N TYR A 352 13.32 19.61 37.40
CA TYR A 352 13.69 18.86 38.60
C TYR A 352 13.01 19.45 39.83
N SER A 353 12.50 18.59 40.72
CA SER A 353 11.70 19.03 41.87
C SER A 353 12.45 20.06 42.72
N GLY A 354 11.86 21.24 42.91
CA GLY A 354 12.46 22.36 43.65
C GLY A 354 13.28 23.35 42.82
N THR A 355 13.38 23.18 41.51
CA THR A 355 14.05 24.13 40.59
C THR A 355 13.06 25.07 39.91
N THR A 356 13.55 26.21 39.44
CA THR A 356 12.79 27.23 38.67
C THR A 356 13.14 27.20 37.18
N PHE A 357 13.72 26.11 36.69
CA PHE A 357 14.16 25.93 35.32
C PHE A 357 13.89 24.50 34.86
N SER A 358 13.80 24.29 33.55
CA SER A 358 13.79 22.95 32.96
C SER A 358 14.76 22.88 31.79
N PHE A 359 15.31 21.70 31.52
CA PHE A 359 16.15 21.47 30.35
C PHE A 359 16.23 19.97 30.01
N SER A 360 16.47 19.69 28.74
CA SER A 360 16.77 18.35 28.22
C SER A 360 18.20 18.31 27.71
N SER A 361 18.65 17.13 27.27
CA SER A 361 19.94 16.97 26.59
C SER A 361 19.83 16.05 25.38
N ILE A 362 20.78 16.18 24.46
CA ILE A 362 20.94 15.30 23.30
C ILE A 362 22.42 15.03 23.07
N ALA A 363 22.78 13.77 22.80
CA ALA A 363 24.09 13.41 22.31
C ALA A 363 24.12 13.38 20.79
N GLU A 364 23.13 12.73 20.18
CA GLU A 364 23.07 12.53 18.72
C GLU A 364 21.63 12.52 18.20
N LEU A 365 21.44 12.99 16.97
CA LEU A 365 20.22 12.86 16.19
C LEU A 365 20.55 12.31 14.80
N GLN A 366 20.05 11.13 14.50
CA GLN A 366 20.24 10.49 13.20
C GLN A 366 18.90 10.36 12.48
N ALA A 367 18.95 10.43 11.16
CA ALA A 367 17.81 10.19 10.28
C ALA A 367 18.28 9.35 9.10
N SER A 368 17.60 8.24 8.82
CA SER A 368 17.92 7.36 7.70
C SER A 368 16.66 6.87 7.01
N PHE A 369 16.84 6.40 5.78
CA PHE A 369 15.91 5.49 5.14
C PHE A 369 16.44 4.07 5.32
N GLU A 370 15.55 3.14 5.61
CA GLU A 370 15.80 1.70 5.75
C GLU A 370 14.65 0.99 5.02
N PRO A 371 14.81 0.61 3.74
CA PRO A 371 13.73 0.03 2.93
C PRO A 371 13.15 -1.26 3.55
N GLU A 372 13.91 -1.95 4.40
CA GLU A 372 13.48 -3.11 5.17
C GLU A 372 13.61 -2.86 6.68
N ALA A 373 13.09 -1.73 7.18
CA ALA A 373 13.11 -1.48 8.62
C ALA A 373 12.24 -2.52 9.36
N ASN A 374 12.83 -3.26 10.29
CA ASN A 374 12.06 -4.12 11.19
C ASN A 374 11.16 -3.24 12.06
N VAL A 375 9.85 -3.23 11.79
CA VAL A 375 8.89 -2.39 12.51
C VAL A 375 8.74 -2.83 13.98
N LEU A 376 9.13 -4.07 14.31
CA LEU A 376 9.07 -4.59 15.67
C LEU A 376 10.26 -4.20 16.55
N ALA A 377 11.29 -3.54 16.00
CA ALA A 377 12.48 -3.15 16.76
C ALA A 377 12.16 -2.26 18.00
N GLN A 378 10.99 -1.62 18.01
CA GLN A 378 10.52 -0.74 19.11
C GLN A 378 9.24 -1.22 19.77
N ALA A 379 8.79 -2.41 19.41
CA ALA A 379 7.63 -3.01 20.04
C ALA A 379 7.95 -3.37 21.50
N THR A 380 6.92 -3.42 22.33
CA THR A 380 7.01 -3.95 23.68
C THR A 380 7.00 -5.48 23.61
N PRO A 381 8.09 -6.17 23.99
CA PRO A 381 8.10 -7.63 23.98
C PRO A 381 7.19 -8.19 25.06
N SER A 382 6.46 -9.25 24.75
CA SER A 382 5.75 -10.07 25.72
C SER A 382 5.85 -11.55 25.35
N TYR A 383 5.70 -12.44 26.31
CA TYR A 383 5.93 -13.87 26.11
C TYR A 383 5.08 -14.70 27.07
N SER A 384 4.84 -15.96 26.72
CA SER A 384 4.04 -16.89 27.54
C SER A 384 4.62 -17.08 28.94
N ARG A 385 5.95 -17.10 29.06
CA ARG A 385 6.68 -17.40 30.29
C ARG A 385 8.00 -16.64 30.38
N ALA A 386 8.40 -16.28 31.60
CA ALA A 386 9.59 -15.48 31.85
C ALA A 386 10.91 -16.14 31.39
N GLY A 387 11.00 -17.47 31.44
CA GLY A 387 12.22 -18.19 31.12
C GLY A 387 13.33 -18.04 32.16
N ASN A 388 14.38 -18.84 32.02
CA ASN A 388 15.65 -18.67 32.73
C ASN A 388 16.72 -17.94 31.90
N ILE A 389 16.47 -17.66 30.61
CA ILE A 389 17.32 -16.85 29.73
C ILE A 389 16.47 -15.72 29.17
N SER A 390 16.92 -14.48 29.35
CA SER A 390 16.10 -13.27 29.16
C SER A 390 16.71 -12.25 28.21
N ALA A 391 17.41 -12.68 27.16
CA ALA A 391 17.90 -11.75 26.13
C ALA A 391 16.72 -11.09 25.36
N SER A 392 17.03 -10.02 24.65
CA SER A 392 16.09 -9.44 23.68
C SER A 392 15.89 -10.41 22.50
N TYR A 393 14.81 -10.20 21.76
CA TYR A 393 14.53 -10.85 20.48
C TYR A 393 13.89 -9.84 19.50
N LEU A 394 14.17 -8.56 19.73
CA LEU A 394 13.74 -7.41 18.94
C LEU A 394 14.92 -6.44 18.70
N ASP A 395 16.16 -6.91 18.88
CA ASP A 395 17.37 -6.09 18.77
C ASP A 395 18.12 -6.26 17.44
N GLY A 396 17.60 -7.12 16.55
CA GLY A 396 18.21 -7.45 15.27
C GLY A 396 19.43 -8.37 15.35
N ASP A 397 19.80 -8.87 16.54
CA ASP A 397 20.90 -9.81 16.71
C ASP A 397 20.40 -11.26 16.80
N LEU A 398 20.46 -11.96 15.66
CA LEU A 398 20.08 -13.37 15.54
C LEU A 398 20.89 -14.33 16.43
N ALA A 399 22.02 -13.87 17.00
CA ALA A 399 22.83 -14.65 17.93
C ALA A 399 22.41 -14.49 19.40
N THR A 400 21.55 -13.51 19.73
CA THR A 400 20.89 -13.48 21.04
C THR A 400 19.71 -14.45 21.04
N HIS A 401 19.31 -14.93 22.22
CA HIS A 401 18.12 -15.76 22.32
C HIS A 401 17.47 -15.72 23.70
N ARG A 402 16.16 -15.95 23.70
CA ARG A 402 15.32 -16.13 24.89
C ARG A 402 14.69 -17.52 24.88
N VAL A 403 14.39 -18.04 26.06
CA VAL A 403 13.67 -19.31 26.24
C VAL A 403 12.46 -19.12 27.16
N THR A 404 11.51 -20.06 27.15
CA THR A 404 10.31 -20.05 28.01
C THR A 404 10.42 -20.98 29.23
N TRP A 405 11.58 -21.63 29.44
CA TRP A 405 11.77 -22.63 30.50
C TRP A 405 11.50 -22.07 31.90
N ASP A 406 10.56 -22.70 32.62
CA ASP A 406 10.21 -22.41 34.02
C ASP A 406 10.08 -23.68 34.88
N GLY A 407 10.48 -24.84 34.35
CA GLY A 407 10.36 -26.13 35.02
C GLY A 407 8.97 -26.76 34.98
N THR A 408 8.01 -26.22 34.21
CA THR A 408 6.65 -26.75 34.07
C THR A 408 6.34 -27.24 32.65
N LEU A 409 5.36 -28.14 32.54
CA LEU A 409 4.81 -28.58 31.26
C LEU A 409 3.75 -27.58 30.77
N GLN A 410 3.90 -27.14 29.53
CA GLN A 410 2.95 -26.29 28.82
C GLN A 410 2.58 -26.91 27.48
N SER A 411 1.32 -26.75 27.07
CA SER A 411 0.83 -27.15 25.75
C SER A 411 1.10 -26.10 24.67
N THR A 412 1.46 -24.88 25.08
CA THR A 412 1.58 -23.72 24.20
C THR A 412 2.61 -22.74 24.74
N ASP A 413 3.47 -22.25 23.85
CA ASP A 413 4.35 -21.12 24.08
C ASP A 413 4.17 -20.08 22.98
N TRP A 414 4.45 -18.82 23.31
CA TRP A 414 4.42 -17.72 22.35
C TRP A 414 5.40 -16.62 22.74
N TYR A 415 5.87 -15.91 21.70
CA TYR A 415 6.67 -14.68 21.81
C TYR A 415 6.00 -13.62 20.95
N ALA A 416 5.74 -12.47 21.55
CA ALA A 416 4.96 -11.39 20.97
C ALA A 416 5.70 -10.06 21.08
N ALA A 417 5.29 -9.14 20.23
CA ALA A 417 5.76 -7.78 20.12
C ALA A 417 4.52 -6.90 19.91
N THR A 418 4.26 -5.95 20.80
CA THR A 418 3.10 -5.03 20.71
C THR A 418 3.57 -3.62 20.40
N LEU A 419 2.94 -2.98 19.42
CA LEU A 419 3.18 -1.62 18.95
C LEU A 419 2.21 -0.64 19.63
N GLU A 420 2.64 0.61 19.83
CA GLU A 420 1.78 1.67 20.37
C GLU A 420 0.79 2.21 19.31
N HIS A 421 1.15 2.12 18.02
CA HIS A 421 0.36 2.53 16.87
C HIS A 421 0.29 1.41 15.83
N PRO A 422 -0.77 1.36 14.98
CA PRO A 422 -0.85 0.35 13.95
C PRO A 422 0.20 0.61 12.87
N VAL A 423 0.90 -0.43 12.45
CA VAL A 423 1.81 -0.38 11.29
C VAL A 423 1.39 -1.46 10.31
N THR A 424 1.31 -1.12 9.02
CA THR A 424 0.99 -2.10 7.98
C THR A 424 2.19 -3.00 7.73
N ILE A 425 2.00 -4.31 7.84
CA ILE A 425 3.04 -5.31 7.56
C ILE A 425 2.49 -6.38 6.60
N SER A 426 3.36 -6.96 5.80
CA SER A 426 3.03 -8.08 4.90
C SER A 426 4.06 -9.22 5.00
N ARG A 427 5.12 -9.03 5.79
CA ARG A 427 6.17 -10.03 6.00
C ARG A 427 6.56 -10.10 7.47
N VAL A 428 6.75 -11.32 7.96
CA VAL A 428 7.27 -11.61 9.30
C VAL A 428 8.38 -12.64 9.20
N ILE A 429 9.46 -12.42 9.95
CA ILE A 429 10.55 -13.37 10.11
C ILE A 429 10.61 -13.80 11.56
N TYR A 430 10.56 -15.12 11.79
CA TYR A 430 10.89 -15.74 13.07
C TYR A 430 12.26 -16.41 12.96
N ALA A 431 13.23 -15.98 13.77
CA ALA A 431 14.49 -16.68 13.90
C ALA A 431 14.47 -17.60 15.12
N HIS A 432 14.84 -18.86 14.89
CA HIS A 432 14.94 -19.87 15.92
C HIS A 432 16.07 -19.53 16.91
N GLY A 433 15.80 -19.73 18.19
CA GLY A 433 16.80 -19.54 19.25
C GLY A 433 17.75 -20.72 19.36
N ASN A 434 18.38 -20.92 20.52
CA ASN A 434 19.28 -22.05 20.70
C ASN A 434 18.52 -23.37 20.97
N ASN A 435 19.07 -24.48 20.46
CA ASN A 435 18.63 -25.83 20.82
C ASN A 435 19.41 -26.39 22.01
N TYR A 436 18.72 -27.16 22.83
CA TYR A 436 19.29 -27.86 23.98
C TYR A 436 19.01 -29.35 23.88
N ALA A 437 19.75 -30.16 24.65
CA ALA A 437 19.54 -31.60 24.69
C ALA A 437 18.14 -31.98 25.22
N ASP A 438 17.48 -31.08 25.95
CA ASP A 438 16.21 -31.30 26.64
C ASP A 438 15.07 -30.37 26.18
N GLY A 439 15.24 -29.65 25.07
CA GLY A 439 14.19 -28.82 24.46
C GLY A 439 14.73 -27.57 23.76
N GLY A 440 13.88 -26.55 23.59
CA GLY A 440 14.25 -25.27 22.97
C GLY A 440 13.69 -25.05 21.56
N TRP A 441 12.81 -25.91 21.06
CA TRP A 441 12.10 -25.75 19.79
C TRP A 441 10.59 -25.88 19.97
N PHE A 442 9.84 -25.48 18.94
CA PHE A 442 8.42 -25.82 18.87
C PHE A 442 8.27 -27.24 18.30
N ASN A 443 7.48 -28.09 18.94
CA ASN A 443 7.12 -29.41 18.44
C ASN A 443 6.05 -29.28 17.34
N ALA A 444 6.42 -29.64 16.10
CA ALA A 444 5.57 -29.54 14.93
C ALA A 444 4.59 -30.72 14.74
N SER A 445 4.65 -31.76 15.59
CA SER A 445 3.82 -32.98 15.49
C SER A 445 2.32 -32.71 15.59
N ALA A 446 1.93 -31.69 16.37
CA ALA A 446 0.54 -31.24 16.51
C ALA A 446 0.19 -30.05 15.61
N GLY A 447 1.15 -29.58 14.80
CA GLY A 447 1.05 -28.41 13.94
C GLY A 447 2.29 -27.53 14.03
N LYS A 448 2.80 -27.06 12.87
CA LYS A 448 3.92 -26.11 12.81
C LYS A 448 3.54 -24.77 13.48
N PRO A 449 4.53 -23.99 13.97
CA PRO A 449 4.28 -22.68 14.56
C PRO A 449 3.51 -21.74 13.62
N ARG A 450 2.77 -20.82 14.20
CA ARG A 450 1.96 -19.82 13.48
C ARG A 450 2.36 -18.42 13.85
N ILE A 451 2.14 -17.50 12.92
CA ILE A 451 2.17 -16.08 13.17
C ILE A 451 0.75 -15.59 13.39
N GLN A 452 0.57 -14.84 14.47
CA GLN A 452 -0.66 -14.18 14.83
C GLN A 452 -0.46 -12.68 14.95
N VAL A 453 -1.51 -11.90 14.72
CA VAL A 453 -1.50 -10.44 14.84
C VAL A 453 -2.63 -9.94 15.72
N GLN A 454 -2.48 -8.72 16.23
CA GLN A 454 -3.59 -7.91 16.76
C GLN A 454 -3.85 -6.76 15.79
N THR A 455 -5.06 -6.63 15.24
CA THR A 455 -5.42 -5.54 14.31
C THR A 455 -5.98 -4.30 15.03
N SER A 456 -6.20 -4.38 16.35
CA SER A 456 -6.60 -3.27 17.21
C SER A 456 -5.78 -3.24 18.50
N ALA A 457 -5.64 -2.06 19.11
CA ALA A 457 -4.87 -1.87 20.34
C ALA A 457 -5.41 -2.73 21.47
N GLY A 458 -4.61 -3.70 21.94
CA GLY A 458 -5.04 -4.65 22.98
C GLY A 458 -6.14 -5.63 22.54
N GLY A 459 -6.40 -5.74 21.23
CA GLY A 459 -7.42 -6.60 20.64
C GLY A 459 -7.12 -8.10 20.76
N SER A 460 -7.98 -8.93 20.17
CA SER A 460 -7.77 -10.37 20.12
C SER A 460 -6.66 -10.73 19.12
N TRP A 461 -5.94 -11.82 19.39
CA TRP A 461 -4.94 -12.37 18.48
C TRP A 461 -5.61 -13.27 17.42
N SER A 462 -5.32 -13.05 16.14
CA SER A 462 -5.79 -13.89 15.02
C SER A 462 -4.63 -14.45 14.20
N ASP A 463 -4.79 -15.65 13.65
CA ASP A 463 -3.80 -16.26 12.74
C ASP A 463 -3.74 -15.48 11.42
N VAL A 464 -2.53 -15.20 10.94
CA VAL A 464 -2.28 -14.64 9.59
C VAL A 464 -1.45 -15.58 8.72
N ALA A 465 -0.52 -16.33 9.33
CA ALA A 465 0.35 -17.24 8.59
C ALA A 465 0.79 -18.44 9.43
N LYS A 466 1.24 -19.49 8.75
CA LYS A 466 1.89 -20.66 9.36
C LYS A 466 3.33 -20.72 8.87
N LEU A 467 4.29 -21.02 9.74
CA LEU A 467 5.68 -21.25 9.34
C LEU A 467 5.77 -22.62 8.65
N THR A 468 5.40 -22.67 7.37
CA THR A 468 5.34 -23.90 6.58
C THR A 468 6.70 -24.55 6.41
N ASP A 469 7.78 -23.78 6.45
CA ASP A 469 9.14 -24.28 6.26
C ASP A 469 9.83 -24.67 7.58
N TYR A 470 9.14 -24.48 8.72
CA TYR A 470 9.63 -24.98 9.99
C TYR A 470 9.76 -26.50 9.95
N PRO A 471 10.91 -27.10 10.37
CA PRO A 471 11.14 -28.54 10.25
C PRO A 471 10.08 -29.38 10.97
N ALA A 472 9.94 -30.64 10.56
CA ALA A 472 9.06 -31.61 11.20
C ALA A 472 9.66 -32.12 12.53
N THR A 473 9.78 -31.22 13.51
CA THR A 473 10.29 -31.49 14.85
C THR A 473 9.33 -32.32 15.69
N THR A 474 9.86 -33.02 16.69
CA THR A 474 9.09 -33.82 17.66
C THR A 474 9.55 -33.54 19.09
N ASP A 475 8.92 -34.18 20.07
CA ASP A 475 9.27 -34.09 21.49
C ASP A 475 10.70 -34.56 21.83
N GLY A 476 11.39 -35.30 20.95
CA GLY A 476 12.78 -35.72 21.18
C GLY A 476 13.76 -35.30 20.08
N ASP A 477 13.31 -34.57 19.08
CA ASP A 477 14.09 -34.25 17.89
C ASP A 477 13.79 -32.82 17.42
N GLY A 478 14.81 -31.96 17.52
CA GLY A 478 14.77 -30.58 17.04
C GLY A 478 14.88 -30.44 15.52
N GLY A 479 14.91 -31.55 14.77
CA GLY A 479 14.81 -31.53 13.31
C GLY A 479 15.99 -30.86 12.61
N GLY A 480 17.16 -30.82 13.24
CA GLY A 480 18.37 -30.19 12.71
C GLY A 480 18.40 -28.66 12.80
N LEU A 481 17.47 -28.04 13.53
CA LEU A 481 17.43 -26.59 13.72
C LEU A 481 18.76 -26.03 14.24
N THR A 482 19.19 -24.89 13.73
CA THR A 482 20.37 -24.16 14.23
C THR A 482 19.97 -22.79 14.79
N GLN A 483 20.74 -22.29 15.76
CA GLN A 483 20.51 -20.94 16.29
C GLN A 483 20.60 -19.89 15.18
N GLY A 484 19.65 -18.94 15.19
CA GLY A 484 19.55 -17.89 14.18
C GLY A 484 18.94 -18.34 12.86
N GLN A 485 18.55 -19.62 12.72
CA GLN A 485 17.85 -20.10 11.53
C GLN A 485 16.51 -19.37 11.39
N ALA A 486 16.36 -18.62 10.31
CA ALA A 486 15.21 -17.78 10.04
C ALA A 486 14.12 -18.51 9.25
N PHE A 487 12.87 -18.20 9.59
CA PHE A 487 11.67 -18.66 8.93
C PHE A 487 10.85 -17.43 8.55
N GLU A 488 10.80 -17.15 7.25
CA GLU A 488 10.03 -16.05 6.70
C GLU A 488 8.62 -16.53 6.34
N VAL A 489 7.63 -15.67 6.58
CA VAL A 489 6.29 -15.80 6.03
C VAL A 489 5.80 -14.47 5.51
N ARG A 490 5.06 -14.53 4.41
CA ARG A 490 4.36 -13.40 3.82
C ARG A 490 2.85 -13.61 3.87
N PHE A 491 2.11 -12.51 3.98
CA PHE A 491 0.66 -12.45 4.04
C PHE A 491 0.18 -11.09 3.54
N ASP A 492 -1.12 -10.93 3.30
CA ASP A 492 -1.68 -9.68 2.80
C ASP A 492 -1.31 -8.49 3.70
N PRO A 493 -1.01 -7.30 3.14
CA PRO A 493 -0.71 -6.11 3.94
C PRO A 493 -1.77 -5.87 5.00
N THR A 494 -1.37 -6.00 6.28
CA THR A 494 -2.26 -5.95 7.43
C THR A 494 -1.76 -4.87 8.39
N ALA A 495 -2.63 -3.92 8.74
CA ALA A 495 -2.36 -2.98 9.82
C ALA A 495 -2.39 -3.71 11.18
N VAL A 496 -1.27 -3.68 11.92
CA VAL A 496 -1.15 -4.44 13.18
C VAL A 496 -0.69 -3.56 14.34
N TYR A 497 -1.29 -3.80 15.51
CA TYR A 497 -0.83 -3.36 16.83
C TYR A 497 0.04 -4.41 17.54
N GLY A 498 0.14 -5.61 17.00
CA GLY A 498 1.01 -6.62 17.59
C GLY A 498 1.23 -7.81 16.67
N VAL A 499 2.38 -8.44 16.81
CA VAL A 499 2.79 -9.65 16.08
C VAL A 499 3.28 -10.67 17.10
N ARG A 500 2.92 -11.95 16.94
CA ARG A 500 3.48 -13.02 17.76
C ARG A 500 3.67 -14.31 16.97
N VAL A 501 4.69 -15.06 17.36
CA VAL A 501 4.84 -16.47 17.01
C VAL A 501 4.26 -17.34 18.12
N ILE A 502 3.51 -18.39 17.77
CA ILE A 502 2.86 -19.31 18.71
C ILE A 502 2.99 -20.75 18.25
N GLY A 503 3.18 -21.68 19.19
CA GLY A 503 3.24 -23.12 18.90
C GLY A 503 3.29 -23.99 20.15
N THR A 504 3.30 -25.31 19.97
CA THR A 504 3.51 -26.25 21.07
C THR A 504 5.01 -26.34 21.38
N PRO A 505 5.47 -26.09 22.61
CA PRO A 505 6.88 -26.26 22.95
C PRO A 505 7.26 -27.73 23.05
N ALA A 506 8.51 -28.05 22.74
CA ALA A 506 9.02 -29.40 22.83
C ALA A 506 9.07 -29.91 24.28
N HIS A 507 8.66 -31.16 24.47
CA HIS A 507 8.75 -31.88 25.74
C HIS A 507 9.62 -33.14 25.57
N VAL A 508 10.85 -33.14 26.09
CA VAL A 508 11.69 -34.35 26.01
C VAL A 508 11.17 -35.45 26.93
N PRO A 509 10.88 -36.67 26.42
CA PRO A 509 10.38 -37.78 27.22
C PRO A 509 11.27 -38.06 28.44
N GLY A 510 10.66 -38.11 29.63
CA GLY A 510 11.36 -38.30 30.91
C GLY A 510 11.65 -36.99 31.67
N THR A 511 11.41 -35.83 31.06
CA THR A 511 11.41 -34.54 31.76
C THR A 511 10.01 -34.18 32.26
N SER A 512 9.92 -33.26 33.23
CA SER A 512 8.65 -32.73 33.75
C SER A 512 8.35 -31.31 33.25
N TYR A 513 8.96 -30.91 32.13
CA TYR A 513 8.92 -29.55 31.61
C TYR A 513 8.94 -29.53 30.09
N SER A 514 8.41 -28.46 29.50
CA SER A 514 8.55 -28.17 28.06
C SER A 514 8.97 -26.72 27.87
N PHE A 515 9.67 -26.41 26.78
CA PHE A 515 10.03 -25.03 26.44
C PHE A 515 10.45 -24.89 24.98
N SER A 516 10.27 -23.67 24.44
CA SER A 516 10.77 -23.24 23.15
C SER A 516 11.82 -22.13 23.31
N SER A 517 12.41 -21.72 22.20
CA SER A 517 13.33 -20.59 22.13
C SER A 517 13.01 -19.67 20.95
N ILE A 518 13.46 -18.42 21.06
CA ILE A 518 13.43 -17.43 19.98
C ILE A 518 14.78 -16.74 19.93
N GLY A 519 15.31 -16.58 18.72
CA GLY A 519 16.45 -15.71 18.43
C GLY A 519 15.95 -14.31 18.16
N GLU A 520 15.03 -14.18 17.20
CA GLU A 520 14.51 -12.87 16.78
C GLU A 520 13.07 -12.94 16.24
N LEU A 521 12.32 -11.85 16.39
CA LEU A 521 11.03 -11.63 15.72
C LEU A 521 11.07 -10.31 14.95
N GLN A 522 10.85 -10.37 13.65
CA GLN A 522 10.89 -9.20 12.77
C GLN A 522 9.61 -9.10 11.95
N ALA A 523 9.18 -7.88 11.63
CA ALA A 523 8.10 -7.65 10.68
C ALA A 523 8.40 -6.46 9.78
N PHE A 524 7.91 -6.52 8.54
CA PHE A 524 8.21 -5.55 7.49
C PHE A 524 6.94 -5.21 6.69
N ALA A 525 6.86 -3.94 6.28
CA ALA A 525 6.00 -3.53 5.17
C ALA A 525 6.80 -3.83 3.89
N ASP A 526 6.53 -4.93 3.18
CA ASP A 526 7.24 -5.14 1.93
C ASP A 526 6.82 -4.13 0.86
N GLU A 527 7.79 -3.75 0.02
CA GLU A 527 7.54 -3.03 -1.22
C GLU A 527 6.64 -3.87 -2.13
N VAL A 528 5.50 -3.27 -2.48
CA VAL A 528 4.73 -3.63 -3.67
C VAL A 528 5.68 -3.65 -4.87
N ASP A 529 5.53 -4.61 -5.78
CA ASP A 529 6.26 -4.63 -7.07
C ASP A 529 5.77 -3.46 -7.93
N ILE A 530 6.38 -2.30 -7.70
CA ILE A 530 6.10 -1.05 -8.38
C ILE A 530 6.90 -1.02 -9.67
N ASP A 531 6.21 -1.09 -10.79
CA ASP A 531 6.82 -1.03 -12.11
C ASP A 531 6.50 0.32 -12.73
N ASN A 532 7.38 1.29 -12.52
CA ASN A 532 7.21 2.63 -13.06
C ASN A 532 7.48 2.70 -14.58
N ASP A 533 8.09 1.67 -15.17
CA ASP A 533 8.46 1.65 -16.59
C ASP A 533 7.24 1.37 -17.49
N LYS A 534 6.15 0.86 -16.91
CA LYS A 534 4.85 0.68 -17.60
C LYS A 534 4.14 2.00 -17.89
N TRP A 535 4.49 3.08 -17.19
CA TRP A 535 3.72 4.33 -17.18
C TRP A 535 4.45 5.48 -17.90
N ALA A 536 3.74 6.55 -18.26
CA ALA A 536 4.40 7.70 -18.85
C ALA A 536 5.42 8.34 -17.89
N ALA A 537 6.49 8.87 -18.48
CA ALA A 537 7.56 9.52 -17.75
C ALA A 537 7.03 10.59 -16.78
N GLY A 538 7.50 10.53 -15.53
CA GLY A 538 7.09 11.46 -14.47
C GLY A 538 5.88 11.00 -13.64
N LEU A 539 5.30 9.84 -13.95
CA LEU A 539 4.32 9.18 -13.10
C LEU A 539 5.00 8.10 -12.25
N ASN A 540 4.49 7.93 -11.02
CA ASN A 540 4.97 6.91 -10.09
C ASN A 540 3.74 6.14 -9.58
N GLU A 541 3.73 4.84 -9.77
CA GLU A 541 2.60 3.97 -9.45
C GLU A 541 2.26 4.00 -7.95
N ARG A 542 3.23 4.28 -7.07
CA ARG A 542 2.96 4.46 -5.61
C ARG A 542 1.97 5.57 -5.33
N HIS A 543 1.82 6.53 -6.25
CA HIS A 543 0.83 7.58 -6.09
C HIS A 543 -0.59 7.04 -6.23
N VAL A 544 -0.83 6.02 -7.07
CA VAL A 544 -2.16 5.47 -7.33
C VAL A 544 -2.44 4.16 -6.58
N TYR A 545 -1.43 3.30 -6.37
CA TYR A 545 -1.61 1.93 -5.89
C TYR A 545 -2.39 1.89 -4.57
N HIS A 546 -3.43 1.05 -4.52
CA HIS A 546 -4.18 0.75 -3.31
C HIS A 546 -4.17 -0.76 -3.01
N ALA A 547 -4.58 -1.60 -3.96
CA ALA A 547 -4.63 -3.06 -3.80
C ALA A 547 -4.39 -3.78 -5.13
N SER A 548 -4.12 -5.09 -5.06
CA SER A 548 -4.06 -5.98 -6.22
C SER A 548 -4.81 -7.28 -5.95
N ILE A 549 -5.56 -7.79 -6.92
CA ILE A 549 -6.13 -9.13 -6.91
C ILE A 549 -5.34 -9.98 -7.90
N VAL A 550 -4.84 -11.13 -7.46
CA VAL A 550 -4.02 -12.02 -8.28
C VAL A 550 -4.72 -13.36 -8.43
N HIS A 551 -5.08 -13.71 -9.66
CA HIS A 551 -5.60 -15.01 -10.02
C HIS A 551 -4.50 -15.87 -10.66
N ARG A 552 -4.30 -17.08 -10.14
CA ARG A 552 -3.34 -18.06 -10.68
C ARG A 552 -4.05 -19.38 -10.95
N GLN A 553 -4.12 -19.78 -12.22
CA GLN A 553 -4.68 -21.07 -12.60
C GLN A 553 -3.90 -21.72 -13.74
N THR A 554 -3.88 -21.10 -14.92
CA THR A 554 -3.06 -21.52 -16.06
C THR A 554 -2.30 -20.33 -16.64
N ALA A 555 -1.31 -20.57 -17.50
CA ALA A 555 -0.62 -19.47 -18.18
C ALA A 555 -1.59 -18.60 -19.00
N ASP A 556 -2.64 -19.22 -19.58
CA ASP A 556 -3.59 -18.55 -20.47
C ASP A 556 -4.73 -17.84 -19.72
N THR A 557 -4.98 -18.18 -18.45
CA THR A 557 -6.12 -17.64 -17.68
C THR A 557 -5.72 -16.90 -16.41
N SER A 558 -4.44 -16.84 -16.08
CA SER A 558 -3.95 -16.08 -14.92
C SER A 558 -3.93 -14.58 -15.21
N TRP A 559 -4.21 -13.78 -14.19
CA TRP A 559 -4.21 -12.33 -14.28
C TRP A 559 -3.89 -11.67 -12.94
N GLU A 560 -3.45 -10.42 -12.99
CA GLU A 560 -3.32 -9.51 -11.86
C GLU A 560 -4.05 -8.21 -12.20
N LEU A 561 -5.02 -7.84 -11.37
CA LEU A 561 -5.76 -6.58 -11.49
C LEU A 561 -5.35 -5.66 -10.34
N ARG A 562 -4.96 -4.42 -10.62
CA ARG A 562 -4.63 -3.41 -9.60
C ARG A 562 -5.70 -2.33 -9.52
N ILE A 563 -6.03 -1.99 -8.28
CA ILE A 563 -7.08 -1.04 -7.88
C ILE A 563 -6.40 0.19 -7.30
N GLY A 564 -6.83 1.36 -7.75
CA GLY A 564 -6.29 2.66 -7.35
C GLY A 564 -6.96 3.23 -6.10
N LYS A 565 -6.34 4.25 -5.49
CA LYS A 565 -6.87 4.92 -4.28
C LYS A 565 -8.25 5.56 -4.46
N GLY A 566 -8.65 5.85 -5.70
CA GLY A 566 -9.99 6.33 -6.04
C GLY A 566 -10.99 5.23 -6.40
N GLY A 567 -10.59 3.96 -6.34
CA GLY A 567 -11.39 2.82 -6.77
C GLY A 567 -11.34 2.54 -8.27
N GLN A 568 -10.54 3.28 -9.04
CA GLN A 568 -10.35 3.00 -10.45
C GLN A 568 -9.48 1.77 -10.68
N LEU A 569 -9.82 0.96 -11.68
CA LEU A 569 -8.99 -0.16 -12.12
C LEU A 569 -7.95 0.40 -13.11
N TYR A 570 -6.67 0.40 -12.71
CA TYR A 570 -5.61 1.11 -13.44
C TYR A 570 -4.50 0.20 -13.99
N SER A 571 -4.48 -1.08 -13.61
CA SER A 571 -3.63 -2.10 -14.27
C SER A 571 -4.38 -3.43 -14.33
N LEU A 572 -4.26 -4.12 -15.47
CA LEU A 572 -4.67 -5.51 -15.64
C LEU A 572 -3.59 -6.23 -16.45
N THR A 573 -2.74 -7.00 -15.77
CA THR A 573 -1.74 -7.84 -16.43
C THR A 573 -2.27 -9.26 -16.63
N GLY A 574 -2.28 -9.75 -17.86
CA GLY A 574 -2.68 -11.11 -18.23
C GLY A 574 -1.67 -11.77 -19.18
N PRO A 575 -2.04 -12.86 -19.87
CA PRO A 575 -1.17 -13.52 -20.87
C PRO A 575 -0.81 -12.61 -22.06
N PHE A 576 -1.64 -11.59 -22.33
CA PHE A 576 -1.39 -10.55 -23.32
C PHE A 576 -0.44 -9.44 -22.83
N GLY A 577 0.06 -9.50 -21.60
CA GLY A 577 0.80 -8.41 -20.95
C GLY A 577 -0.13 -7.44 -20.21
N GLU A 578 0.27 -6.17 -20.08
CA GLU A 578 -0.56 -5.11 -19.48
C GLU A 578 -1.69 -4.70 -20.45
N ALA A 579 -2.96 -4.80 -20.04
CA ALA A 579 -4.08 -4.38 -20.88
C ALA A 579 -4.33 -2.87 -20.79
N ILE A 580 -4.13 -2.23 -19.63
CA ILE A 580 -4.56 -0.85 -19.44
C ILE A 580 -3.55 0.12 -20.07
N PRO A 581 -4.00 1.16 -20.80
CA PRO A 581 -3.13 2.12 -21.49
C PRO A 581 -2.13 2.82 -20.56
N PRO A 582 -0.94 3.18 -21.08
CA PRO A 582 -0.06 4.08 -20.37
C PRO A 582 -0.78 5.41 -20.17
N GLN A 583 -0.75 5.90 -18.94
CA GLN A 583 -1.35 7.17 -18.56
C GLN A 583 -0.70 8.32 -19.34
N SER A 584 -1.45 9.31 -19.77
CA SER A 584 -0.94 10.50 -20.45
C SER A 584 -0.01 11.29 -19.53
N SER A 585 1.15 11.73 -20.05
CA SER A 585 2.13 12.45 -19.24
C SER A 585 1.49 13.70 -18.64
N ALA A 586 1.76 13.94 -17.36
CA ALA A 586 1.10 15.03 -16.65
C ALA A 586 1.68 16.44 -16.89
N ASP A 587 2.40 16.59 -18.01
CA ASP A 587 2.81 17.86 -18.62
C ASP A 587 1.91 18.26 -19.80
N THR A 588 0.90 17.44 -20.14
CA THR A 588 -0.07 17.76 -21.19
C THR A 588 -1.27 18.52 -20.64
N PRO A 589 -1.86 19.49 -21.38
CA PRO A 589 -3.01 20.27 -20.92
C PRO A 589 -4.28 19.46 -20.59
N MET A 590 -4.30 18.16 -20.90
CA MET A 590 -5.39 17.22 -20.63
C MET A 590 -5.11 16.23 -19.49
N SER A 591 -3.91 16.22 -18.90
CA SER A 591 -3.67 15.97 -17.48
C SER A 591 -4.43 14.86 -16.75
N GLY A 592 -4.64 13.69 -17.36
CA GLY A 592 -5.46 12.62 -16.81
C GLY A 592 -4.73 11.62 -15.92
N GLY A 593 -3.50 11.85 -15.47
CA GLY A 593 -2.70 10.79 -14.83
C GLY A 593 -3.43 10.11 -13.68
N TRP A 594 -3.63 8.79 -13.83
CA TRP A 594 -4.37 7.92 -12.91
C TRP A 594 -5.87 8.19 -12.79
N VAL A 595 -6.44 9.08 -13.59
CA VAL A 595 -7.85 9.54 -13.54
C VAL A 595 -8.55 9.43 -14.89
N ASP A 596 -7.89 9.75 -16.00
CA ASP A 596 -8.27 9.34 -17.36
C ASP A 596 -7.45 8.09 -17.72
N GLU A 597 -7.80 7.36 -18.79
CA GLU A 597 -7.03 6.17 -19.22
C GLU A 597 -6.96 5.06 -18.15
N VAL A 598 -7.99 4.99 -17.32
CA VAL A 598 -8.28 3.93 -16.34
C VAL A 598 -9.68 3.41 -16.61
N ILE A 599 -10.06 2.31 -15.96
CA ILE A 599 -11.43 1.78 -16.04
C ILE A 599 -12.21 2.21 -14.80
N GLN A 600 -13.36 2.87 -15.01
CA GLN A 600 -14.18 3.46 -13.94
C GLN A 600 -15.62 3.80 -14.40
N PRO A 601 -16.58 4.01 -13.48
CA PRO A 601 -17.83 4.72 -13.73
C PRO A 601 -17.65 6.24 -13.93
N VAL A 602 -18.46 6.80 -14.83
CA VAL A 602 -18.63 8.26 -14.97
C VAL A 602 -20.10 8.63 -14.97
N SER A 603 -20.47 9.62 -14.16
CA SER A 603 -21.85 10.10 -13.99
C SER A 603 -21.98 11.57 -14.38
N ILE A 604 -22.93 11.87 -15.26
CA ILE A 604 -23.15 13.20 -15.84
C ILE A 604 -24.63 13.58 -15.70
N ASN A 605 -24.87 14.88 -15.50
CA ASN A 605 -26.17 15.50 -15.76
C ASN A 605 -26.07 16.29 -17.07
N ARG A 606 -26.65 15.78 -18.15
CA ARG A 606 -26.57 16.40 -19.49
C ARG A 606 -27.25 17.76 -19.55
N GLY A 607 -28.30 17.96 -18.76
CA GLY A 607 -29.00 19.24 -18.69
C GLY A 607 -28.15 20.36 -18.07
N LEU A 608 -27.36 20.02 -17.04
CA LEU A 608 -26.46 20.94 -16.34
C LEU A 608 -25.09 21.05 -17.03
N ASN A 609 -24.62 20.00 -17.71
CA ASN A 609 -23.38 19.99 -18.49
C ASN A 609 -23.53 20.77 -19.81
N ASN A 610 -23.76 22.08 -19.73
CA ASN A 610 -23.98 22.94 -20.89
C ASN A 610 -23.04 24.17 -20.99
N PRO A 611 -21.72 24.04 -20.71
CA PRO A 611 -20.78 25.13 -20.97
C PRO A 611 -20.49 25.30 -22.47
N ASP A 612 -20.31 26.54 -22.93
CA ASP A 612 -19.87 26.76 -24.32
C ASP A 612 -18.36 26.55 -24.45
N THR A 613 -17.98 25.76 -25.46
CA THR A 613 -16.57 25.41 -25.76
C THR A 613 -15.71 26.59 -26.22
N GLN A 614 -16.31 27.75 -26.48
CA GLN A 614 -15.58 28.97 -26.88
C GLN A 614 -14.87 29.66 -25.71
N PHE A 615 -15.25 29.35 -24.46
CA PHE A 615 -14.60 29.96 -23.31
C PHE A 615 -13.18 29.41 -23.08
N PRO A 616 -12.31 30.18 -22.40
CA PRO A 616 -11.04 29.64 -21.92
C PRO A 616 -11.26 28.36 -21.12
N GLN A 617 -10.36 27.38 -21.26
CA GLN A 617 -10.51 26.06 -20.64
C GLN A 617 -10.78 26.13 -19.13
N SER A 618 -10.12 27.03 -18.41
CA SER A 618 -10.32 27.22 -16.97
C SER A 618 -11.75 27.64 -16.59
N VAL A 619 -12.42 28.41 -17.46
CA VAL A 619 -13.82 28.83 -17.27
C VAL A 619 -14.75 27.69 -17.64
N TYR A 620 -14.47 26.99 -18.75
CA TYR A 620 -15.21 25.79 -19.15
C TYR A 620 -15.19 24.73 -18.04
N ASP A 621 -14.00 24.43 -17.52
CA ASP A 621 -13.79 23.44 -16.46
C ASP A 621 -14.61 23.76 -15.20
N SER A 622 -14.75 25.05 -14.86
CA SER A 622 -15.57 25.48 -13.71
C SER A 622 -17.08 25.26 -13.87
N MET A 623 -17.54 24.95 -15.09
CA MET A 623 -18.95 24.77 -15.45
C MET A 623 -19.26 23.37 -16.00
N ALA A 624 -18.24 22.54 -16.21
CA ALA A 624 -18.42 21.17 -16.71
C ALA A 624 -18.97 20.25 -15.60
N TYR A 625 -19.89 19.35 -15.93
CA TYR A 625 -20.49 18.42 -14.96
C TYR A 625 -20.07 16.99 -15.29
N TYR A 626 -19.06 16.49 -14.57
CA TYR A 626 -18.52 15.15 -14.73
C TYR A 626 -18.13 14.61 -13.37
N ILE A 627 -18.87 13.63 -12.85
CA ILE A 627 -18.52 12.98 -11.58
C ILE A 627 -17.76 11.69 -11.91
N HIS A 628 -16.47 11.66 -11.61
CA HIS A 628 -15.58 10.52 -11.81
C HIS A 628 -15.44 9.69 -10.53
N GLN A 629 -15.38 8.37 -10.68
CA GLN A 629 -14.98 7.51 -9.57
C GLN A 629 -13.50 7.70 -9.25
N ALA A 630 -12.59 7.82 -10.22
CA ALA A 630 -11.16 7.91 -9.94
C ALA A 630 -10.77 9.16 -9.13
N GLY A 631 -11.36 10.31 -9.42
CA GLY A 631 -11.05 11.58 -8.75
C GLY A 631 -11.02 12.77 -9.70
N VAL A 632 -10.15 13.73 -9.42
CA VAL A 632 -10.05 14.99 -10.18
C VAL A 632 -8.89 14.99 -11.15
N TYR A 633 -9.04 15.66 -12.29
CA TYR A 633 -7.95 15.84 -13.24
C TYR A 633 -6.81 16.66 -12.64
N GLU A 634 -5.59 16.26 -12.96
CA GLU A 634 -4.41 17.00 -12.56
C GLU A 634 -4.33 18.35 -13.30
N GLY A 635 -3.70 19.33 -12.66
CA GLY A 635 -3.36 20.60 -13.31
C GLY A 635 -4.52 21.56 -13.56
N LYS A 636 -5.77 21.20 -13.20
CA LYS A 636 -6.95 22.07 -13.34
C LYS A 636 -6.99 23.20 -12.30
N ASP A 637 -6.60 22.90 -11.05
CA ASP A 637 -6.39 23.89 -9.99
C ASP A 637 -5.02 23.65 -9.30
N THR A 638 -3.95 24.17 -9.91
CA THR A 638 -2.58 24.02 -9.37
C THR A 638 -2.36 24.73 -8.04
N GLU A 639 -3.18 25.73 -7.70
CA GLU A 639 -3.12 26.42 -6.41
C GLU A 639 -3.74 25.56 -5.31
N ALA A 640 -4.90 24.94 -5.56
CA ALA A 640 -5.61 24.13 -4.59
C ALA A 640 -5.06 22.70 -4.44
N LEU A 641 -4.58 22.07 -5.53
CA LEU A 641 -3.88 20.77 -5.47
C LEU A 641 -2.44 20.91 -4.96
N GLY A 642 -1.82 22.09 -5.11
CA GLY A 642 -0.50 22.40 -4.57
C GLY A 642 0.58 21.39 -4.98
N ARG A 643 1.29 20.81 -3.98
CA ARG A 643 2.36 19.81 -4.15
C ARG A 643 1.84 18.35 -4.21
N ASN A 644 0.57 18.11 -3.88
CA ASN A 644 -0.09 16.82 -4.04
C ASN A 644 -0.71 16.81 -5.44
N ARG A 645 0.06 16.32 -6.41
CA ARG A 645 -0.33 16.31 -7.83
C ARG A 645 -1.70 15.63 -8.06
N PHE A 646 -2.11 14.73 -7.17
CA PHE A 646 -3.30 13.89 -7.28
C PHE A 646 -4.26 14.08 -6.11
N PHE A 647 -5.55 14.18 -6.42
CA PHE A 647 -6.64 14.04 -5.44
C PHE A 647 -7.66 13.03 -5.97
N TYR A 648 -7.59 11.82 -5.42
CA TYR A 648 -8.51 10.74 -5.77
C TYR A 648 -9.82 10.87 -5.00
N SER A 649 -10.89 10.28 -5.54
CA SER A 649 -12.15 10.15 -4.81
C SER A 649 -11.92 9.45 -3.47
N PRO A 650 -12.23 10.11 -2.34
CA PRO A 650 -11.92 9.57 -1.02
C PRO A 650 -12.50 8.17 -0.80
N ALA A 651 -11.64 7.24 -0.40
CA ALA A 651 -12.02 5.90 0.01
C ALA A 651 -12.66 5.97 1.41
N LEU A 652 -13.93 5.58 1.50
CA LEU A 652 -14.73 5.64 2.73
C LEU A 652 -14.80 4.28 3.44
N ALA A 653 -14.74 3.20 2.67
CA ALA A 653 -14.67 1.83 3.16
C ALA A 653 -14.05 0.94 2.09
N TYR A 654 -13.36 -0.13 2.49
CA TYR A 654 -12.88 -1.17 1.59
C TYR A 654 -12.59 -2.45 2.38
N GLY A 655 -12.52 -3.59 1.68
CA GLY A 655 -12.20 -4.86 2.31
C GLY A 655 -12.15 -6.03 1.33
N TRP A 656 -11.41 -7.08 1.73
CA TRP A 656 -11.37 -8.36 1.05
C TRP A 656 -12.31 -9.37 1.73
N ASP A 657 -13.15 -10.03 0.93
CA ASP A 657 -13.92 -11.20 1.34
C ASP A 657 -13.24 -12.47 0.81
N ALA A 658 -12.62 -13.21 1.72
CA ALA A 658 -11.93 -14.45 1.38
C ALA A 658 -12.87 -15.61 1.02
N THR A 659 -14.15 -15.55 1.41
CA THR A 659 -15.14 -16.59 1.08
C THR A 659 -15.65 -16.39 -0.34
N ASP A 660 -15.94 -15.13 -0.70
CA ASP A 660 -16.44 -14.80 -2.03
C ASP A 660 -15.33 -14.60 -3.07
N HIS A 661 -14.08 -14.47 -2.61
CA HIS A 661 -12.91 -14.09 -3.42
C HIS A 661 -13.08 -12.73 -4.09
N SER A 662 -13.55 -11.75 -3.32
CA SER A 662 -13.87 -10.43 -3.82
C SER A 662 -13.26 -9.29 -3.01
N TYR A 663 -12.85 -8.23 -3.69
CA TYR A 663 -12.49 -6.97 -3.08
C TYR A 663 -13.60 -5.95 -3.29
N SER A 664 -13.99 -5.25 -2.24
CA SER A 664 -14.98 -4.17 -2.31
C SER A 664 -14.37 -2.84 -1.90
N MET A 665 -14.78 -1.76 -2.55
CA MET A 665 -14.38 -0.39 -2.24
C MET A 665 -15.55 0.58 -2.41
N LEU A 666 -15.69 1.49 -1.44
CA LEU A 666 -16.67 2.58 -1.47
C LEU A 666 -15.93 3.91 -1.54
N ASN A 667 -16.21 4.69 -2.58
CA ASN A 667 -15.62 5.99 -2.82
C ASN A 667 -16.69 7.08 -2.91
N TRP A 668 -16.36 8.28 -2.46
CA TRP A 668 -17.15 9.47 -2.80
C TRP A 668 -16.63 10.10 -4.09
N GLY A 669 -17.41 9.95 -5.17
CA GLY A 669 -17.04 10.42 -6.50
C GLY A 669 -16.81 11.93 -6.54
N GLN A 670 -15.87 12.40 -7.36
CA GLN A 670 -15.52 13.81 -7.47
C GLN A 670 -15.96 14.43 -8.79
N GLN A 671 -16.31 15.72 -8.77
CA GLN A 671 -16.33 16.50 -10.00
C GLN A 671 -14.92 16.53 -10.58
N ALA A 672 -14.74 15.98 -11.78
CA ALA A 672 -13.42 15.77 -12.39
C ALA A 672 -12.70 17.09 -12.70
N HIS A 673 -13.47 18.14 -13.01
CA HIS A 673 -12.98 19.47 -13.29
C HIS A 673 -13.12 20.36 -12.05
N ILE A 674 -12.00 20.87 -11.55
CA ILE A 674 -11.95 21.71 -10.35
C ILE A 674 -11.22 23.05 -10.62
N PRO A 675 -11.55 24.13 -9.89
CA PRO A 675 -12.72 24.27 -9.02
C PRO A 675 -14.01 24.28 -9.84
N ASN A 676 -15.18 23.99 -9.24
CA ASN A 676 -16.44 23.83 -9.99
C ASN A 676 -17.66 24.46 -9.30
N ILE A 677 -18.64 24.90 -10.08
CA ILE A 677 -19.93 25.40 -9.56
C ILE A 677 -20.91 24.30 -9.18
N HIS A 678 -20.62 23.06 -9.57
CA HIS A 678 -21.39 21.87 -9.26
C HIS A 678 -20.73 21.09 -8.11
N LYS A 679 -21.57 20.45 -7.29
CA LYS A 679 -21.15 19.52 -6.25
C LYS A 679 -21.29 18.09 -6.78
N SER A 680 -20.56 17.15 -6.18
CA SER A 680 -20.78 15.71 -6.38
C SER A 680 -21.59 15.13 -5.23
N GLY A 681 -22.67 14.42 -5.58
CA GLY A 681 -23.55 13.73 -4.65
C GLY A 681 -23.68 12.24 -4.96
N ILE A 682 -22.60 11.61 -5.45
CA ILE A 682 -22.60 10.19 -5.82
C ILE A 682 -21.60 9.41 -4.95
N LEU A 683 -22.07 8.32 -4.36
CA LEU A 683 -21.22 7.27 -3.81
C LEU A 683 -21.08 6.16 -4.84
N TYR A 684 -19.85 5.77 -5.14
CA TYR A 684 -19.52 4.63 -5.97
C TYR A 684 -19.06 3.48 -5.08
N TYR A 685 -19.80 2.40 -5.10
CA TYR A 685 -19.35 1.12 -4.58
C TYR A 685 -18.92 0.24 -5.76
N GLU A 686 -17.73 -0.31 -5.69
CA GLU A 686 -17.19 -1.27 -6.62
C GLU A 686 -16.90 -2.57 -5.87
N LYS A 687 -17.34 -3.69 -6.43
CA LYS A 687 -16.93 -5.04 -6.02
C LYS A 687 -16.31 -5.74 -7.21
N VAL A 688 -15.07 -6.19 -7.05
CA VAL A 688 -14.39 -7.04 -8.02
C VAL A 688 -14.21 -8.43 -7.44
N ARG A 689 -14.64 -9.44 -8.17
CA ARG A 689 -14.58 -10.84 -7.75
C ARG A 689 -13.80 -11.68 -8.76
N ASP A 690 -12.89 -12.49 -8.24
CA ASP A 690 -12.27 -13.58 -8.99
C ASP A 690 -13.27 -14.75 -9.09
N ALA A 691 -13.91 -14.89 -10.26
CA ALA A 691 -14.86 -15.97 -10.51
C ALA A 691 -14.18 -17.26 -11.04
N GLY A 692 -12.85 -17.26 -11.14
CA GLY A 692 -12.06 -18.37 -11.66
C GLY A 692 -12.08 -18.48 -13.19
N ASP A 693 -11.20 -19.31 -13.75
CA ASP A 693 -11.14 -19.59 -15.19
C ASP A 693 -10.97 -18.33 -16.06
N GLY A 694 -10.19 -17.37 -15.55
CA GLY A 694 -9.96 -16.08 -16.21
C GLY A 694 -11.15 -15.13 -16.18
N ILE A 695 -12.23 -15.44 -15.44
CA ILE A 695 -13.42 -14.60 -15.34
C ILE A 695 -13.28 -13.65 -14.15
N ILE A 696 -13.51 -12.37 -14.42
CA ILE A 696 -13.56 -11.30 -13.43
C ILE A 696 -15.00 -10.79 -13.40
N GLU A 697 -15.69 -10.87 -12.27
CA GLU A 697 -16.98 -10.19 -12.09
C GLU A 697 -16.72 -8.80 -11.50
N VAL A 698 -17.36 -7.77 -12.09
CA VAL A 698 -17.29 -6.39 -11.60
C VAL A 698 -18.71 -5.88 -11.39
N THR A 699 -19.02 -5.50 -10.16
CA THR A 699 -20.30 -4.93 -9.77
C THR A 699 -20.12 -3.50 -9.31
N TYR A 700 -20.79 -2.57 -9.98
CA TYR A 700 -20.92 -1.19 -9.56
C TYR A 700 -22.27 -0.96 -8.87
N VAL A 701 -22.26 -0.25 -7.75
CA VAL A 701 -23.47 0.29 -7.11
C VAL A 701 -23.30 1.80 -6.96
N LEU A 702 -24.24 2.56 -7.51
CA LEU A 702 -24.23 4.02 -7.51
C LEU A 702 -25.38 4.53 -6.66
N SER A 703 -25.07 5.28 -5.61
CA SER A 703 -26.08 5.92 -4.76
C SER A 703 -26.06 7.43 -4.92
N ASN A 704 -27.16 8.01 -5.35
CA ASN A 704 -27.32 9.45 -5.53
C ASN A 704 -27.87 10.08 -4.25
N PHE A 705 -27.00 10.60 -3.41
CA PHE A 705 -27.38 11.35 -2.21
C PHE A 705 -27.47 12.87 -2.47
N GLY A 706 -27.12 13.32 -3.67
CA GLY A 706 -27.13 14.71 -4.09
C GLY A 706 -28.53 15.27 -4.38
N SER A 707 -28.55 16.48 -4.95
CA SER A 707 -29.79 17.16 -5.36
C SER A 707 -30.09 17.05 -6.85
N ASP A 708 -29.12 16.64 -7.65
CA ASP A 708 -29.21 16.64 -9.09
C ASP A 708 -29.55 15.23 -9.58
N ARG A 709 -30.42 15.12 -10.59
CA ARG A 709 -30.58 13.87 -11.33
C ARG A 709 -29.29 13.57 -12.10
N ILE A 710 -28.89 12.30 -12.15
CA ILE A 710 -27.88 11.84 -13.11
C ILE A 710 -28.62 11.15 -14.26
N ASP A 711 -28.28 11.54 -15.49
CA ASP A 711 -29.00 11.07 -16.70
C ASP A 711 -28.09 10.61 -17.84
N ASP A 712 -26.80 10.46 -17.58
CA ASP A 712 -25.82 9.86 -18.49
C ASP A 712 -24.75 9.17 -17.63
N ILE A 713 -24.76 7.84 -17.64
CA ILE A 713 -23.93 7.02 -16.75
C ILE A 713 -23.17 6.02 -17.61
N THR A 714 -21.84 6.12 -17.64
CA THR A 714 -21.01 5.15 -18.36
C THR A 714 -20.47 4.10 -17.39
N LEU A 715 -20.75 2.81 -17.63
CA LEU A 715 -20.52 1.70 -16.68
C LEU A 715 -20.01 0.42 -17.36
N PRO A 716 -18.69 0.21 -17.50
CA PRO A 716 -17.61 1.15 -17.22
C PRO A 716 -17.25 2.03 -18.43
N TRP A 717 -16.46 3.06 -18.16
CA TRP A 717 -15.66 3.83 -19.11
C TRP A 717 -14.19 3.44 -18.93
N GLY A 718 -13.52 2.95 -19.98
CA GLY A 718 -12.06 2.87 -20.05
C GLY A 718 -11.60 2.24 -21.36
N GLY A 719 -10.56 1.42 -21.31
CA GLY A 719 -10.17 0.66 -22.49
C GLY A 719 -8.81 0.03 -22.35
N VAL A 720 -8.17 -0.23 -23.47
CA VAL A 720 -6.95 -1.03 -23.52
C VAL A 720 -5.85 -0.34 -24.32
N ARG A 721 -4.63 -0.84 -24.13
CA ARG A 721 -3.46 -0.42 -24.87
C ARG A 721 -3.33 -1.16 -26.19
N LYS A 722 -3.22 -0.40 -27.28
CA LYS A 722 -3.11 -0.90 -28.66
C LYS A 722 -1.90 -1.81 -28.87
N SER A 723 -0.81 -1.52 -28.17
CA SER A 723 0.44 -2.26 -28.26
C SER A 723 0.32 -3.72 -27.83
N ASN A 724 -0.66 -4.06 -26.98
CA ASN A 724 -0.91 -5.43 -26.52
C ASN A 724 -2.20 -6.02 -27.07
N LEU A 725 -3.24 -5.20 -27.28
CA LEU A 725 -4.55 -5.64 -27.78
C LEU A 725 -5.03 -4.68 -28.90
N PRO A 726 -4.45 -4.77 -30.12
CA PRO A 726 -4.71 -3.84 -31.21
C PRO A 726 -6.07 -4.02 -31.90
N ASP A 727 -6.65 -5.22 -31.85
CA ASP A 727 -7.87 -5.54 -32.58
C ASP A 727 -9.08 -5.52 -31.65
N HIS A 728 -10.26 -5.21 -32.22
CA HIS A 728 -11.52 -5.15 -31.49
C HIS A 728 -12.57 -5.96 -32.23
N VAL A 729 -13.31 -6.79 -31.51
CA VAL A 729 -14.46 -7.55 -32.02
C VAL A 729 -15.72 -7.24 -31.22
N VAL A 730 -16.88 -7.31 -31.87
CA VAL A 730 -18.20 -7.27 -31.20
C VAL A 730 -18.98 -8.53 -31.53
N SER A 731 -19.73 -9.02 -30.54
CA SER A 731 -20.57 -10.20 -30.71
C SER A 731 -21.81 -9.94 -31.56
N GLU A 732 -22.12 -10.90 -32.40
CA GLU A 732 -23.37 -11.00 -33.14
C GLU A 732 -24.43 -11.74 -32.31
N THR A 733 -25.71 -11.52 -32.62
CA THR A 733 -26.84 -12.14 -31.90
C THR A 733 -26.89 -13.68 -31.97
N ASP A 734 -26.14 -14.30 -32.89
CA ASP A 734 -26.00 -15.76 -32.98
C ASP A 734 -24.83 -16.33 -32.16
N GLY A 735 -24.11 -15.47 -31.42
CA GLY A 735 -22.96 -15.83 -30.59
C GLY A 735 -21.63 -15.85 -31.35
N SER A 736 -21.62 -15.59 -32.66
CA SER A 736 -20.40 -15.28 -33.41
C SER A 736 -19.89 -13.87 -33.12
N TYR A 737 -18.79 -13.44 -33.72
CA TYR A 737 -18.29 -12.07 -33.59
C TYR A 737 -17.78 -11.54 -34.93
N THR A 738 -17.71 -10.22 -35.03
CA THR A 738 -17.13 -9.52 -36.18
C THR A 738 -16.09 -8.51 -35.73
N ALA A 739 -15.01 -8.37 -36.52
CA ALA A 739 -13.99 -7.35 -36.28
C ALA A 739 -14.57 -5.95 -36.55
N ILE A 740 -14.29 -5.03 -35.64
CA ILE A 740 -14.73 -3.64 -35.67
C ILE A 740 -13.53 -2.71 -35.48
N GLY A 741 -13.66 -1.49 -35.97
CA GLY A 741 -12.65 -0.46 -35.84
C GLY A 741 -13.24 0.91 -36.12
N GLY A 742 -12.44 1.96 -35.94
CA GLY A 742 -12.87 3.34 -36.18
C GLY A 742 -12.40 4.30 -35.11
N ASP A 743 -12.76 5.56 -35.26
CA ASP A 743 -12.45 6.66 -34.35
C ASP A 743 -13.55 6.80 -33.28
N PHE A 744 -13.18 6.87 -32.00
CA PHE A 744 -14.17 6.95 -30.92
C PHE A 744 -15.08 8.19 -31.00
N SER A 745 -14.57 9.29 -31.57
CA SER A 745 -15.30 10.54 -31.76
C SER A 745 -16.39 10.44 -32.85
N ASP A 746 -16.34 9.41 -33.70
CA ASP A 746 -17.40 9.18 -34.68
C ASP A 746 -18.64 8.59 -33.99
N PRO A 747 -19.79 9.28 -34.03
CA PRO A 747 -21.03 8.77 -33.43
C PRO A 747 -21.51 7.45 -34.06
N ALA A 748 -21.04 7.08 -35.26
CA ALA A 748 -21.35 5.80 -35.90
C ALA A 748 -20.72 4.59 -35.16
N ASN A 749 -19.69 4.80 -34.35
CA ASN A 749 -19.02 3.74 -33.58
C ASN A 749 -19.72 3.50 -32.24
N ARG A 750 -21.05 3.34 -32.30
CA ARG A 750 -21.95 3.01 -31.20
C ARG A 750 -22.98 2.01 -31.67
N LEU A 751 -23.15 0.92 -30.92
CA LEU A 751 -24.14 -0.13 -31.19
C LEU A 751 -25.02 -0.34 -29.97
N SER A 752 -26.31 -0.59 -30.19
CA SER A 752 -27.20 -0.95 -29.08
C SER A 752 -26.83 -2.32 -28.55
N LEU A 753 -26.75 -2.49 -27.23
CA LEU A 753 -26.41 -3.79 -26.64
C LEU A 753 -27.44 -4.88 -27.02
N ALA A 754 -28.71 -4.49 -27.17
CA ALA A 754 -29.79 -5.36 -27.60
C ALA A 754 -29.64 -5.92 -29.03
N ASP A 755 -28.78 -5.31 -29.85
CA ASP A 755 -28.51 -5.74 -31.21
C ASP A 755 -27.19 -6.56 -31.32
N THR A 756 -26.64 -7.00 -30.17
CA THR A 756 -25.39 -7.80 -30.05
C THR A 756 -25.63 -9.14 -29.35
N GLY A 757 -24.60 -9.99 -29.28
CA GLY A 757 -24.57 -11.18 -28.42
C GLY A 757 -24.26 -10.89 -26.94
N GLY A 758 -24.15 -9.62 -26.54
CA GLY A 758 -23.95 -9.19 -25.16
C GLY A 758 -22.49 -9.07 -24.71
N TRP A 759 -21.53 -9.09 -25.63
CA TRP A 759 -20.12 -8.86 -25.34
C TRP A 759 -19.33 -8.24 -26.50
N ALA A 760 -18.17 -7.67 -26.18
CA ALA A 760 -17.12 -7.28 -27.11
C ALA A 760 -15.76 -7.73 -26.56
N ALA A 761 -14.72 -7.78 -27.37
CA ALA A 761 -13.39 -8.11 -26.88
C ALA A 761 -12.30 -7.33 -27.61
N PHE A 762 -11.24 -7.02 -26.88
CA PHE A 762 -9.99 -6.57 -27.44
C PHE A 762 -9.04 -7.77 -27.57
N ALA A 763 -8.42 -7.94 -28.74
CA ALA A 763 -7.65 -9.13 -29.07
C ALA A 763 -6.26 -8.76 -29.62
N GLN A 764 -5.31 -9.68 -29.46
CA GLN A 764 -4.00 -9.61 -30.11
C GLN A 764 -4.12 -9.68 -31.64
N ASP A 765 -5.04 -10.50 -32.13
CA ASP A 765 -5.37 -10.70 -33.54
C ASP A 765 -6.82 -11.20 -33.61
N ALA A 766 -7.71 -10.47 -34.29
CA ALA A 766 -9.12 -10.83 -34.42
C ALA A 766 -9.37 -12.03 -35.37
N ASP A 767 -8.38 -12.41 -36.18
CA ASP A 767 -8.46 -13.55 -37.09
C ASP A 767 -7.80 -14.83 -36.51
N ASP A 768 -7.20 -14.76 -35.31
CA ASP A 768 -6.57 -15.89 -34.61
C ASP A 768 -7.36 -16.30 -33.35
N GLU A 769 -8.09 -17.42 -33.45
CA GLU A 769 -8.82 -18.02 -32.34
C GLU A 769 -7.94 -18.39 -31.13
N ASP A 770 -6.64 -18.65 -31.36
CA ASP A 770 -5.65 -18.96 -30.33
C ASP A 770 -4.94 -17.71 -29.77
N GLY A 771 -5.17 -16.53 -30.35
CA GLY A 771 -4.64 -15.26 -29.87
C GLY A 771 -5.26 -14.83 -28.54
N TYR A 772 -4.50 -14.15 -27.68
CA TYR A 772 -5.02 -13.70 -26.39
C TYR A 772 -5.95 -12.49 -26.54
N ALA A 773 -6.98 -12.44 -25.70
CA ALA A 773 -8.00 -11.41 -25.69
C ALA A 773 -8.48 -11.09 -24.28
N LEU A 774 -9.03 -9.88 -24.14
CA LEU A 774 -9.80 -9.41 -23.00
C LEU A 774 -11.24 -9.14 -23.46
N GLY A 775 -12.15 -10.03 -23.08
CA GLY A 775 -13.58 -9.87 -23.34
C GLY A 775 -14.26 -9.03 -22.28
N TRP A 776 -15.15 -8.12 -22.68
CA TRP A 776 -16.07 -7.37 -21.82
C TRP A 776 -17.49 -7.83 -22.11
N VAL A 777 -18.13 -8.45 -21.12
CA VAL A 777 -19.48 -9.00 -21.19
C VAL A 777 -20.44 -8.02 -20.54
N PHE A 778 -21.18 -7.28 -21.36
CA PHE A 778 -22.06 -6.18 -20.95
C PHE A 778 -23.56 -6.51 -21.07
N GLY A 779 -23.91 -7.70 -21.54
CA GLY A 779 -25.27 -8.21 -21.64
C GLY A 779 -26.09 -7.64 -22.80
N THR A 780 -27.33 -8.09 -22.95
CA THR A 780 -28.17 -7.80 -24.12
C THR A 780 -29.22 -6.71 -23.86
N ASP A 781 -29.03 -5.86 -22.84
CA ASP A 781 -30.00 -4.84 -22.41
C ASP A 781 -31.36 -5.44 -22.00
N LYS A 782 -31.34 -6.58 -21.29
CA LYS A 782 -32.51 -7.44 -21.07
C LYS A 782 -33.70 -6.75 -20.35
N HIS A 783 -33.44 -5.70 -19.57
CA HIS A 783 -34.48 -4.93 -18.85
C HIS A 783 -35.02 -3.74 -19.65
N TYR A 784 -34.55 -3.52 -20.88
CA TYR A 784 -35.02 -2.40 -21.69
C TYR A 784 -36.52 -2.47 -21.95
N GLY A 785 -37.22 -1.41 -21.53
CA GLY A 785 -38.67 -1.28 -21.67
C GLY A 785 -39.49 -1.79 -20.48
N GLU A 786 -38.85 -2.37 -19.45
CA GLU A 786 -39.52 -2.78 -18.21
C GLU A 786 -39.92 -1.58 -17.34
N ASP A 787 -39.00 -0.61 -17.17
CA ASP A 787 -39.27 0.65 -16.47
C ASP A 787 -38.69 1.86 -17.22
N THR A 788 -39.54 2.55 -17.98
CA THR A 788 -39.14 3.76 -18.74
C THR A 788 -38.88 4.98 -17.86
N SER A 789 -39.23 4.93 -16.57
CA SER A 789 -38.89 6.00 -15.61
C SER A 789 -37.46 5.88 -15.11
N PHE A 790 -36.87 4.69 -15.19
CA PHE A 790 -35.47 4.43 -14.88
C PHE A 790 -34.60 4.38 -16.15
N GLN A 791 -35.01 3.67 -17.22
CA GLN A 791 -34.23 3.56 -18.46
C GLN A 791 -34.95 4.24 -19.62
N TYR A 792 -34.39 5.34 -20.13
CA TYR A 792 -35.07 6.19 -21.13
C TYR A 792 -34.71 5.88 -22.59
N ALA A 793 -33.60 5.17 -22.82
CA ALA A 793 -33.17 4.70 -24.13
C ALA A 793 -32.39 3.39 -23.97
N ARG A 794 -32.16 2.68 -25.08
CA ARG A 794 -31.34 1.46 -25.08
C ARG A 794 -29.91 1.81 -24.70
N ASN A 795 -29.25 0.94 -23.94
CA ASN A 795 -27.83 1.08 -23.65
C ASN A 795 -27.00 0.78 -24.90
N THR A 796 -25.79 1.36 -24.96
CA THR A 796 -24.92 1.25 -26.14
C THR A 796 -23.50 0.88 -25.79
N TRP A 797 -22.88 0.05 -26.61
CA TRP A 797 -21.43 -0.17 -26.63
C TRP A 797 -20.83 0.89 -27.55
N ALA A 798 -19.93 1.70 -27.01
CA ALA A 798 -19.17 2.70 -27.76
C ALA A 798 -17.71 2.27 -27.85
N TRP A 799 -17.09 2.40 -29.02
CA TRP A 799 -15.71 1.98 -29.23
C TRP A 799 -14.93 2.90 -30.17
N GLY A 800 -13.60 2.76 -30.15
CA GLY A 800 -12.73 3.27 -31.20
C GLY A 800 -11.35 3.68 -30.71
N ASP A 801 -10.51 4.14 -31.62
CA ASP A 801 -9.24 4.78 -31.30
C ASP A 801 -9.51 6.14 -30.64
N ALA A 802 -8.83 6.42 -29.53
CA ALA A 802 -8.89 7.71 -28.85
C ALA A 802 -8.18 8.84 -29.63
N ASN A 803 -7.51 8.51 -30.74
CA ASN A 803 -6.50 9.34 -31.40
C ASN A 803 -5.36 9.74 -30.46
N ARG A 804 -4.99 8.82 -29.56
CA ARG A 804 -3.82 8.91 -28.68
C ARG A 804 -2.86 7.76 -29.00
N ASP A 805 -1.59 7.87 -28.64
CA ASP A 805 -0.54 6.95 -29.13
C ASP A 805 -0.83 5.46 -28.85
N ASP A 806 -1.32 5.11 -27.66
CA ASP A 806 -1.49 3.70 -27.24
C ASP A 806 -2.82 3.46 -26.49
N TYR A 807 -3.95 3.96 -27.00
CA TYR A 807 -5.25 3.81 -26.35
C TYR A 807 -6.40 3.50 -27.33
N LEU A 808 -7.02 2.33 -27.15
CA LEU A 808 -8.35 1.97 -27.67
C LEU A 808 -9.38 2.08 -26.55
N VAL A 809 -10.50 2.68 -26.89
CA VAL A 809 -11.59 3.01 -25.98
C VAL A 809 -12.71 2.00 -26.13
N GLY A 810 -13.26 1.57 -25.00
CA GLY A 810 -14.50 0.80 -24.92
C GLY A 810 -15.32 1.24 -23.71
N GLY A 811 -16.64 1.36 -23.88
CA GLY A 811 -17.50 1.68 -22.75
C GLY A 811 -18.96 1.45 -23.03
N VAL A 812 -19.70 1.18 -21.95
CA VAL A 812 -21.15 1.04 -21.99
C VAL A 812 -21.78 2.38 -21.64
N GLY A 813 -22.33 3.05 -22.64
CA GLY A 813 -23.18 4.23 -22.46
C GLY A 813 -24.54 3.82 -21.89
N GLY A 814 -24.72 4.02 -20.59
CA GLY A 814 -25.95 3.74 -19.85
C GLY A 814 -26.94 4.91 -19.95
N ASN A 815 -28.13 4.61 -20.46
CA ASN A 815 -29.21 5.58 -20.64
C ASN A 815 -30.24 5.49 -19.51
N PHE A 816 -29.77 5.77 -18.30
CA PHE A 816 -30.54 5.68 -17.05
C PHE A 816 -30.88 7.05 -16.48
N TYR A 817 -31.96 7.13 -15.71
CA TYR A 817 -32.27 8.22 -14.78
C TYR A 817 -32.03 7.72 -13.36
N LEU A 818 -31.05 8.32 -12.68
CA LEU A 818 -30.80 8.09 -11.26
C LEU A 818 -31.18 9.36 -10.50
N GLU A 819 -32.39 9.37 -9.93
CA GLU A 819 -32.93 10.50 -9.19
C GLU A 819 -32.31 10.62 -7.78
N PRO A 820 -32.33 11.81 -7.16
CA PRO A 820 -31.95 11.99 -5.76
C PRO A 820 -32.62 10.97 -4.81
N GLY A 821 -31.80 10.33 -3.98
CA GLY A 821 -32.18 9.30 -3.01
C GLY A 821 -32.32 7.89 -3.58
N GLN A 822 -32.10 7.69 -4.89
CA GLN A 822 -32.10 6.37 -5.52
C GLN A 822 -30.71 5.75 -5.54
N THR A 823 -30.69 4.42 -5.56
CA THR A 823 -29.50 3.61 -5.76
C THR A 823 -29.72 2.67 -6.93
N MET A 824 -28.71 2.49 -7.78
CA MET A 824 -28.72 1.51 -8.86
C MET A 824 -27.53 0.59 -8.78
N TYR A 825 -27.60 -0.55 -9.46
CA TYR A 825 -26.48 -1.45 -9.65
C TYR A 825 -26.29 -1.84 -11.12
N TYR A 826 -25.06 -2.23 -11.45
CA TYR A 826 -24.68 -2.81 -12.74
C TYR A 826 -23.60 -3.87 -12.50
N ARG A 827 -23.92 -5.14 -12.76
CA ARG A 827 -23.00 -6.27 -12.66
C ARG A 827 -22.65 -6.77 -14.04
N HIS A 828 -21.37 -6.86 -14.33
CA HIS A 828 -20.83 -7.30 -15.61
C HIS A 828 -19.58 -8.16 -15.41
N TYR A 829 -19.06 -8.72 -16.49
CA TYR A 829 -17.93 -9.66 -16.41
C TYR A 829 -16.86 -9.32 -17.43
N TRP A 830 -15.60 -9.56 -17.09
CA TRP A 830 -14.51 -9.62 -18.04
C TRP A 830 -13.98 -11.05 -18.14
N VAL A 831 -13.42 -11.39 -19.29
CA VAL A 831 -12.85 -12.71 -19.55
C VAL A 831 -11.45 -12.55 -20.11
N VAL A 832 -10.47 -13.08 -19.39
CA VAL A 832 -9.06 -13.18 -19.79
C VAL A 832 -8.81 -14.57 -20.36
N GLY A 833 -8.31 -14.65 -21.60
CA GLY A 833 -8.01 -15.93 -22.22
C GLY A 833 -7.67 -15.83 -23.69
N LYS A 834 -7.72 -16.97 -24.38
CA LYS A 834 -7.69 -17.01 -25.85
C LYS A 834 -9.03 -16.56 -26.43
N LEU A 835 -9.04 -16.00 -27.63
CA LEU A 835 -10.24 -15.43 -28.25
C LEU A 835 -11.40 -16.45 -28.36
N ALA A 836 -11.12 -17.70 -28.73
CA ALA A 836 -12.15 -18.75 -28.76
C ALA A 836 -12.75 -19.08 -27.37
N ASP A 837 -11.92 -19.08 -26.34
CA ASP A 837 -12.36 -19.30 -24.96
C ASP A 837 -13.16 -18.10 -24.45
N VAL A 838 -12.70 -16.88 -24.76
CA VAL A 838 -13.40 -15.63 -24.45
C VAL A 838 -14.79 -15.64 -25.09
N GLN A 839 -14.91 -15.96 -26.38
CA GLN A 839 -16.21 -16.08 -27.05
C GLN A 839 -17.13 -17.07 -26.35
N THR A 840 -16.63 -18.28 -26.06
CA THR A 840 -17.42 -19.36 -25.45
C THR A 840 -17.94 -18.96 -24.07
N LYS A 841 -17.06 -18.41 -23.23
CA LYS A 841 -17.39 -17.97 -21.86
C LYS A 841 -18.29 -16.74 -21.87
N ALA A 842 -18.01 -15.75 -22.71
CA ALA A 842 -18.80 -14.53 -22.82
C ALA A 842 -20.24 -14.80 -23.28
N ASN A 843 -20.43 -15.68 -24.27
CA ASN A 843 -21.76 -16.12 -24.67
C ASN A 843 -22.54 -16.80 -23.52
N ALA A 844 -21.85 -17.56 -22.65
CA ALA A 844 -22.47 -18.19 -21.50
C ALA A 844 -22.80 -17.21 -20.36
N LEU A 845 -22.04 -16.11 -20.25
CA LEU A 845 -22.19 -15.09 -19.21
C LEU A 845 -23.12 -13.94 -19.58
N ALA A 846 -23.45 -13.75 -20.87
CA ALA A 846 -24.23 -12.60 -21.35
C ALA A 846 -25.57 -12.43 -20.63
N ASP A 847 -26.27 -13.53 -20.32
CA ASP A 847 -27.55 -13.51 -19.59
C ASP A 847 -27.38 -13.27 -18.07
N SER A 848 -26.18 -13.49 -17.54
CA SER A 848 -25.83 -13.25 -16.13
C SER A 848 -25.50 -11.79 -15.82
N VAL A 849 -25.36 -10.95 -16.85
CA VAL A 849 -25.25 -9.49 -16.69
C VAL A 849 -26.60 -8.96 -16.22
N ASP A 850 -26.57 -8.06 -15.24
CA ASP A 850 -27.79 -7.53 -14.63
C ASP A 850 -27.63 -6.09 -14.16
N TYR A 851 -28.74 -5.35 -14.14
CA TYR A 851 -28.80 -3.95 -13.74
C TYR A 851 -30.21 -3.52 -13.36
N GLY A 852 -30.30 -2.53 -12.48
CA GLY A 852 -31.59 -2.00 -12.07
C GLY A 852 -31.49 -1.07 -10.87
N LEU A 853 -32.64 -0.63 -10.38
CA LEU A 853 -32.74 0.09 -9.12
C LEU A 853 -32.60 -0.89 -7.95
N LEU A 854 -31.80 -0.52 -6.96
CA LEU A 854 -31.75 -1.16 -5.64
C LEU A 854 -32.60 -0.35 -4.67
N SER A 855 -33.45 -1.05 -3.92
CA SER A 855 -34.30 -0.46 -2.89
C SER A 855 -34.02 -1.13 -1.56
N PHE A 856 -33.40 -0.39 -0.64
CA PHE A 856 -33.21 -0.83 0.75
C PHE A 856 -34.38 -0.33 1.60
N VAL A 857 -35.04 -1.26 2.30
CA VAL A 857 -36.20 -0.96 3.15
C VAL A 857 -35.74 -0.87 4.60
N GLU A 858 -36.23 0.13 5.34
CA GLU A 858 -35.80 0.40 6.72
C GLU A 858 -35.89 -0.79 7.69
N GLY A 859 -36.84 -1.72 7.46
CA GLY A 859 -37.06 -2.87 8.35
C GLY A 859 -36.06 -4.00 8.16
N ASP A 860 -35.45 -4.07 6.98
CA ASP A 860 -34.50 -5.11 6.58
C ASP A 860 -33.06 -4.60 6.56
N ALA A 861 -32.87 -3.28 6.61
CA ALA A 861 -31.58 -2.62 6.61
C ALA A 861 -30.81 -2.90 7.91
N ASP A 862 -29.53 -3.28 7.77
CA ASP A 862 -28.65 -3.48 8.89
C ASP A 862 -28.36 -2.15 9.62
N LEU A 863 -28.12 -2.24 10.92
CA LEU A 863 -27.81 -1.09 11.76
C LEU A 863 -26.36 -1.10 12.21
N ILE A 864 -25.68 0.03 12.04
CA ILE A 864 -24.32 0.27 12.54
C ILE A 864 -24.43 0.95 13.91
N PRO A 865 -23.96 0.30 14.99
CA PRO A 865 -23.85 0.95 16.29
C PRO A 865 -22.71 1.97 16.29
N LEU A 866 -22.98 3.20 16.72
CA LEU A 866 -21.98 4.24 16.88
C LEU A 866 -21.72 4.53 18.36
N TYR A 867 -20.46 4.74 18.70
CA TYR A 867 -19.96 5.02 20.05
C TYR A 867 -19.35 6.41 20.10
N THR A 868 -19.24 6.98 21.30
CA THR A 868 -18.53 8.26 21.50
C THR A 868 -17.07 8.02 21.85
N LYS A 869 -16.19 8.89 21.32
CA LYS A 869 -14.76 8.93 21.63
C LYS A 869 -14.32 10.37 21.80
N THR A 870 -13.38 10.63 22.71
CA THR A 870 -12.75 11.96 22.83
C THR A 870 -11.53 12.04 21.91
N GLU A 871 -11.53 13.02 21.01
CA GLU A 871 -10.42 13.35 20.12
C GLU A 871 -10.00 14.80 20.39
N GLY A 872 -8.81 14.98 20.99
CA GLY A 872 -8.37 16.28 21.47
C GLY A 872 -9.35 16.87 22.49
N SER A 873 -9.99 18.00 22.14
CA SER A 873 -11.01 18.65 22.97
C SER A 873 -12.46 18.34 22.56
N GLN A 874 -12.68 17.57 21.49
CA GLN A 874 -14.01 17.26 20.97
C GLN A 874 -14.44 15.84 21.31
N THR A 875 -15.74 15.64 21.49
CA THR A 875 -16.35 14.30 21.54
C THR A 875 -16.94 13.97 20.18
N VAL A 876 -16.37 12.96 19.52
CA VAL A 876 -16.75 12.51 18.17
C VAL A 876 -17.46 11.16 18.23
N LEU A 877 -18.09 10.76 17.12
CA LEU A 877 -18.66 9.43 16.92
C LEU A 877 -17.67 8.49 16.22
N THR A 878 -17.74 7.20 16.53
CA THR A 878 -16.92 6.14 15.91
C THR A 878 -17.71 4.83 15.82
N ARG A 879 -17.37 3.99 14.83
CA ARG A 879 -17.88 2.61 14.73
C ARG A 879 -17.20 1.65 15.72
N GLU A 880 -16.11 2.06 16.34
CA GLU A 880 -15.31 1.22 17.23
C GLU A 880 -15.95 1.08 18.63
N PRO A 881 -16.30 -0.14 19.07
CA PRO A 881 -16.91 -0.35 20.37
C PRO A 881 -15.97 0.06 21.50
N GLN A 882 -16.43 0.95 22.36
CA GLN A 882 -15.70 1.34 23.57
C GLN A 882 -16.00 0.35 24.69
N SER A 883 -14.96 -0.26 25.26
CA SER A 883 -15.10 -1.24 26.34
C SER A 883 -15.97 -0.70 27.49
N GLY A 884 -17.04 -1.43 27.83
CA GLY A 884 -17.95 -1.08 28.93
C GLY A 884 -18.98 0.02 28.62
N HIS A 885 -19.10 0.48 27.37
CA HIS A 885 -20.07 1.49 26.96
C HIS A 885 -21.11 0.90 26.00
N SER A 886 -22.37 1.35 26.14
CA SER A 886 -23.42 1.07 25.15
C SER A 886 -23.25 1.97 23.91
N PRO A 887 -23.77 1.58 22.74
CA PRO A 887 -23.88 2.48 21.60
C PRO A 887 -24.59 3.77 21.99
N ALA A 888 -24.12 4.89 21.45
CA ALA A 888 -24.74 6.21 21.59
C ALA A 888 -25.94 6.37 20.66
N LEU A 889 -25.90 5.77 19.46
CA LEU A 889 -26.97 5.76 18.47
C LEU A 889 -26.72 4.70 17.40
N HIS A 890 -27.70 4.47 16.52
CA HIS A 890 -27.58 3.57 15.38
C HIS A 890 -27.87 4.28 14.05
N THR A 891 -27.04 4.04 13.04
CA THR A 891 -27.25 4.47 11.65
C THR A 891 -27.55 3.27 10.76
N TYR A 892 -28.12 3.48 9.58
CA TYR A 892 -28.27 2.41 8.60
C TYR A 892 -26.93 2.07 7.96
N ALA A 893 -26.69 0.79 7.69
CA ALA A 893 -25.52 0.32 6.96
C ALA A 893 -25.63 0.62 5.46
N GLU A 894 -26.84 0.53 4.90
CA GLU A 894 -27.12 0.77 3.49
C GLU A 894 -27.87 2.10 3.27
N PRO A 895 -27.82 2.67 2.05
CA PRO A 895 -28.55 3.87 1.68
C PRO A 895 -30.04 3.55 1.49
N VAL A 896 -30.75 3.38 2.60
CA VAL A 896 -32.21 3.34 2.64
C VAL A 896 -32.77 4.51 1.84
N ALA A 897 -33.81 4.27 1.04
CA ALA A 897 -34.36 5.28 0.13
C ALA A 897 -34.65 6.62 0.85
N GLY A 898 -34.01 7.70 0.37
CA GLY A 898 -34.14 9.04 0.95
C GLY A 898 -33.26 9.34 2.17
N SER A 899 -32.49 8.38 2.66
CA SER A 899 -31.45 8.61 3.68
C SER A 899 -30.27 9.41 3.12
N GLN A 900 -29.43 9.92 4.01
CA GLN A 900 -28.26 10.75 3.71
C GLN A 900 -27.02 10.14 4.38
N PRO A 901 -25.88 10.07 3.67
CA PRO A 901 -24.63 9.60 4.26
C PRO A 901 -24.15 10.55 5.37
N LEU A 902 -23.58 9.97 6.42
CA LEU A 902 -23.08 10.70 7.57
C LEU A 902 -21.55 10.63 7.63
N PHE A 903 -20.89 11.70 7.19
CA PHE A 903 -19.45 11.80 7.14
C PHE A 903 -18.87 12.34 8.45
N LEU A 904 -17.79 11.73 8.89
CA LEU A 904 -16.86 12.35 9.83
C LEU A 904 -15.74 12.99 9.01
N VAL A 905 -15.66 14.31 9.05
CA VAL A 905 -14.64 15.10 8.35
C VAL A 905 -13.77 15.87 9.33
N LYS A 906 -12.53 16.15 8.95
CA LYS A 906 -11.57 16.89 9.77
C LYS A 906 -10.96 18.02 8.97
N ASP A 907 -10.93 19.21 9.58
CA ASP A 907 -10.10 20.32 9.11
C ASP A 907 -8.65 20.04 9.48
N THR A 908 -7.80 19.84 8.48
CA THR A 908 -6.38 19.50 8.65
C THR A 908 -5.56 20.68 9.20
N THR A 909 -6.06 21.91 9.09
CA THR A 909 -5.37 23.13 9.54
C THR A 909 -5.61 23.42 11.01
N THR A 910 -6.84 23.20 11.49
CA THR A 910 -7.25 23.44 12.88
C THR A 910 -7.26 22.16 13.72
N GLY A 911 -7.38 21.00 13.08
CA GLY A 911 -7.59 19.70 13.72
C GLY A 911 -9.04 19.43 14.13
N GLU A 912 -9.97 20.33 13.81
CA GLU A 912 -11.38 20.25 14.20
C GLU A 912 -12.12 19.16 13.41
N TYR A 913 -12.92 18.36 14.10
CA TYR A 913 -13.81 17.37 13.50
C TYR A 913 -15.23 17.92 13.37
N LYS A 914 -15.90 17.55 12.27
CA LYS A 914 -17.33 17.77 12.07
C LYS A 914 -18.03 16.52 11.59
N LEU A 915 -19.25 16.34 12.08
CA LEU A 915 -20.23 15.39 11.60
C LEU A 915 -21.14 16.08 10.57
N SER A 916 -20.99 15.71 9.30
CA SER A 916 -21.65 16.41 8.20
C SER A 916 -22.31 15.43 7.22
N PHE A 917 -23.41 15.84 6.62
CA PHE A 917 -23.96 15.19 5.42
C PHE A 917 -23.50 15.91 4.13
N ASP A 918 -22.88 17.09 4.25
CA ASP A 918 -22.26 17.81 3.16
C ASP A 918 -20.76 17.49 3.16
N PRO A 919 -20.26 16.66 2.21
CA PRO A 919 -18.85 16.32 2.13
C PRO A 919 -17.97 17.52 1.76
N TYR A 920 -18.55 18.71 1.48
CA TYR A 920 -17.84 19.96 1.23
C TYR A 920 -17.78 20.91 2.44
N GLU A 921 -18.12 20.45 3.65
CA GLU A 921 -18.26 21.30 4.85
C GLU A 921 -17.07 22.23 5.12
N PHE A 922 -15.84 21.79 4.85
CA PHE A 922 -14.61 22.58 5.02
C PHE A 922 -14.02 23.11 3.71
N ALA A 923 -14.69 22.90 2.58
CA ALA A 923 -14.21 23.35 1.28
C ALA A 923 -14.26 24.87 1.16
N ASP A 924 -13.16 25.47 0.69
CA ASP A 924 -13.16 26.88 0.32
C ASP A 924 -14.16 27.16 -0.81
N THR A 925 -14.77 28.35 -0.76
CA THR A 925 -15.72 28.82 -1.78
C THR A 925 -15.40 30.23 -2.25
N ALA A 926 -15.80 30.55 -3.48
CA ALA A 926 -15.72 31.88 -4.05
C ALA A 926 -16.96 32.19 -4.89
N PRO A 927 -17.33 33.47 -5.10
CA PRO A 927 -18.34 33.83 -6.08
C PRO A 927 -17.88 33.46 -7.49
N PHE A 928 -18.75 32.81 -8.27
CA PHE A 928 -18.47 32.51 -9.67
C PHE A 928 -18.68 33.76 -10.54
N ALA A 929 -17.68 34.09 -11.36
CA ALA A 929 -17.78 35.18 -12.33
C ALA A 929 -18.49 34.70 -13.59
N ASN A 930 -19.78 35.00 -13.71
CA ASN A 930 -20.61 34.62 -14.86
C ASN A 930 -19.98 35.14 -16.18
N PRO A 931 -19.57 34.27 -17.11
CA PRO A 931 -18.91 34.69 -18.34
C PRO A 931 -19.91 35.15 -19.41
N TYR A 932 -21.21 34.92 -19.21
CA TYR A 932 -22.25 35.30 -20.16
C TYR A 932 -22.64 36.77 -20.01
N PRO A 933 -22.98 37.47 -21.11
CA PRO A 933 -23.60 38.79 -21.03
C PRO A 933 -25.07 38.67 -20.60
N THR A 934 -25.64 39.71 -19.98
CA THR A 934 -27.04 39.73 -19.48
C THR A 934 -28.11 39.51 -20.56
N THR A 935 -27.73 39.61 -21.84
CA THR A 935 -28.59 39.36 -23.00
C THR A 935 -28.62 37.90 -23.43
N ASP A 936 -27.68 37.08 -22.96
CA ASP A 936 -27.60 35.66 -23.29
C ASP A 936 -28.66 34.86 -22.49
N PRO A 937 -29.40 33.94 -23.12
CA PRO A 937 -30.35 33.08 -22.42
C PRO A 937 -29.72 32.29 -21.25
N LYS A 938 -28.44 31.89 -21.36
CA LYS A 938 -27.73 31.14 -20.32
C LYS A 938 -27.31 32.01 -19.13
N TYR A 939 -27.39 33.35 -19.23
CA TYR A 939 -26.97 34.24 -18.15
C TYR A 939 -27.63 33.90 -16.82
N ALA A 940 -28.93 33.59 -16.83
CA ALA A 940 -29.68 33.28 -15.61
C ALA A 940 -29.18 32.00 -14.93
N ASP A 941 -28.74 31.00 -15.69
CA ASP A 941 -28.31 29.69 -15.19
C ASP A 941 -26.97 29.77 -14.43
N TYR A 942 -26.12 30.73 -14.83
CA TYR A 942 -24.78 30.96 -14.29
C TYR A 942 -24.67 32.19 -13.38
N GLN A 943 -25.75 32.92 -13.16
CA GLN A 943 -25.76 34.09 -12.29
C GLN A 943 -25.82 33.70 -10.81
N ASN A 944 -25.05 34.39 -9.96
CA ASN A 944 -25.02 34.18 -8.50
C ASN A 944 -24.62 32.76 -8.08
N ARG A 945 -23.82 32.08 -8.89
CA ARG A 945 -23.31 30.74 -8.55
C ARG A 945 -22.13 30.85 -7.58
N THR A 946 -21.98 29.81 -6.77
CA THR A 946 -20.82 29.61 -5.89
C THR A 946 -19.87 28.65 -6.57
N LEU A 947 -18.61 29.03 -6.68
CA LEU A 947 -17.51 28.18 -7.09
C LEU A 947 -16.97 27.46 -5.85
N TYR A 948 -16.96 26.14 -5.87
CA TYR A 948 -16.43 25.29 -4.81
C TYR A 948 -15.03 24.83 -5.18
N LYS A 949 -14.09 24.88 -4.22
CA LYS A 949 -12.81 24.19 -4.32
C LYS A 949 -12.99 22.81 -3.71
N GLN A 950 -13.25 21.81 -4.57
CA GLN A 950 -13.56 20.44 -4.14
C GLN A 950 -12.45 19.85 -3.24
N TYR A 951 -11.20 20.28 -3.45
CA TYR A 951 -10.07 20.02 -2.58
C TYR A 951 -9.12 21.21 -2.56
N ASP A 952 -8.68 21.60 -1.37
CA ASP A 952 -7.69 22.66 -1.13
C ASP A 952 -6.67 22.27 -0.04
N GLY A 953 -6.62 20.98 0.31
CA GLY A 953 -5.76 20.43 1.36
C GLY A 953 -6.26 20.63 2.79
N LYS A 954 -7.35 21.37 3.03
CA LYS A 954 -7.89 21.61 4.39
C LYS A 954 -8.80 20.51 4.89
N LEU A 955 -9.29 19.64 4.00
CA LEU A 955 -10.34 18.67 4.31
C LEU A 955 -9.79 17.24 4.25
N ALA A 956 -9.95 16.50 5.35
CA ALA A 956 -9.72 15.07 5.43
C ALA A 956 -11.02 14.32 5.72
N TYR A 957 -11.27 13.25 4.97
CA TYR A 957 -12.37 12.32 5.19
C TYR A 957 -11.89 11.26 6.18
N VAL A 958 -12.50 11.22 7.37
CA VAL A 958 -12.06 10.35 8.46
C VAL A 958 -12.81 9.03 8.44
N ASP A 959 -14.14 9.08 8.29
CA ASP A 959 -14.98 7.88 8.23
C ASP A 959 -16.35 8.18 7.60
N LEU A 960 -17.01 7.16 7.06
CA LEU A 960 -18.44 7.17 6.79
C LEU A 960 -19.14 6.37 7.90
N LEU A 961 -19.93 7.07 8.70
CA LEU A 961 -20.56 6.51 9.89
C LEU A 961 -21.92 5.84 9.61
N GLY A 962 -22.22 5.54 8.34
CA GLY A 962 -23.50 5.01 7.87
C GLY A 962 -24.44 6.10 7.35
N PHE A 963 -25.74 5.79 7.32
CA PHE A 963 -26.77 6.66 6.75
C PHE A 963 -27.83 7.06 7.80
N ALA A 964 -28.28 8.31 7.72
CA ALA A 964 -29.29 8.90 8.60
C ALA A 964 -30.50 9.39 7.79
N MET A 965 -31.69 9.36 8.39
CA MET A 965 -32.94 9.67 7.70
C MET A 965 -33.36 11.13 7.93
N PRO A 966 -33.71 11.91 6.89
CA PRO A 966 -34.39 13.19 7.08
C PRO A 966 -35.72 13.05 7.85
N ALA A 967 -36.04 13.99 8.75
CA ALA A 967 -37.25 13.90 9.58
C ALA A 967 -38.56 13.83 8.79
N ASP A 968 -38.63 14.42 7.60
CA ASP A 968 -39.81 14.35 6.73
C ASP A 968 -39.93 13.01 5.98
N LYS A 969 -38.89 12.18 6.03
CA LYS A 969 -38.83 10.84 5.42
C LYS A 969 -38.89 9.71 6.45
N ALA A 970 -38.58 9.99 7.72
CA ALA A 970 -38.57 8.99 8.79
C ALA A 970 -39.95 8.38 9.06
N ASP A 971 -40.04 7.04 9.01
CA ASP A 971 -41.24 6.29 9.36
C ASP A 971 -41.45 6.18 10.89
N THR A 972 -41.81 7.31 11.50
CA THR A 972 -42.08 7.42 12.94
C THR A 972 -43.31 6.64 13.40
N ALA A 973 -44.07 6.03 12.48
CA ALA A 973 -45.21 5.19 12.84
C ALA A 973 -44.77 3.76 13.21
N ASN A 974 -43.69 3.27 12.59
CA ASN A 974 -43.21 1.90 12.77
C ASN A 974 -41.89 1.81 13.54
N TYR A 975 -41.14 2.91 13.65
CA TYR A 975 -39.81 2.88 14.23
C TYR A 975 -39.53 4.05 15.18
N ASP A 976 -38.70 3.78 16.18
CA ASP A 976 -38.23 4.77 17.13
C ASP A 976 -36.99 5.49 16.56
N TYR A 977 -37.09 6.82 16.58
CA TYR A 977 -36.09 7.72 16.03
C TYR A 977 -35.73 8.81 17.03
N ILE A 978 -34.44 9.03 17.22
CA ILE A 978 -33.90 10.19 17.94
C ILE A 978 -33.37 11.21 16.94
N ASN A 979 -33.46 12.50 17.27
CA ASN A 979 -32.75 13.49 16.45
C ASN A 979 -31.26 13.26 16.62
N LEU A 980 -30.52 13.30 15.51
CA LEU A 980 -29.05 13.19 15.55
C LEU A 980 -28.47 14.23 16.52
N TYR A 981 -28.98 15.45 16.45
CA TYR A 981 -28.61 16.55 17.34
C TYR A 981 -28.94 16.26 18.82
N ASP A 982 -29.88 15.39 19.16
CA ASP A 982 -30.12 15.02 20.57
C ASP A 982 -29.20 13.88 21.02
N ALA A 983 -28.75 13.04 20.07
CA ALA A 983 -27.89 11.88 20.33
C ALA A 983 -26.42 12.26 20.60
N ALA A 984 -25.83 13.14 19.79
CA ALA A 984 -24.49 13.66 20.03
C ALA A 984 -24.57 15.07 20.65
N THR A 985 -24.17 15.18 21.93
CA THR A 985 -24.40 16.39 22.76
C THR A 985 -23.32 17.46 22.63
N ASP A 986 -22.15 17.12 22.10
CA ASP A 986 -21.10 18.10 21.78
C ASP A 986 -21.54 18.95 20.58
N ARG A 987 -21.86 20.22 20.84
CA ARG A 987 -22.36 21.13 19.81
C ARG A 987 -21.27 21.63 18.86
N SER A 988 -20.01 21.58 19.28
CA SER A 988 -18.88 21.94 18.41
C SER A 988 -18.65 20.90 17.32
N PHE A 989 -19.22 19.70 17.47
CA PHE A 989 -19.09 18.60 16.53
C PHE A 989 -19.96 18.76 15.27
N TYR A 990 -20.92 19.68 15.28
CA TYR A 990 -21.80 19.91 14.13
C TYR A 990 -21.37 21.15 13.36
N PRO A 991 -21.59 21.17 12.03
CA PRO A 991 -21.62 22.39 11.24
C PRO A 991 -22.45 23.49 11.89
N ALA A 992 -22.21 24.74 11.47
CA ALA A 992 -23.05 25.87 11.91
C ALA A 992 -24.52 25.48 11.77
N PRO A 993 -25.37 25.71 12.79
CA PRO A 993 -26.70 25.10 12.87
C PRO A 993 -27.56 25.53 11.67
N THR A 994 -27.56 24.67 10.64
CA THR A 994 -28.49 24.73 9.52
C THR A 994 -29.72 23.90 9.86
N THR A 995 -30.84 24.20 9.22
CA THR A 995 -32.10 23.49 9.44
C THR A 995 -31.96 21.98 9.19
N ALA A 996 -31.08 21.58 8.26
CA ALA A 996 -30.92 20.19 7.84
C ALA A 996 -30.28 19.27 8.91
N HIS A 997 -29.19 19.69 9.58
CA HIS A 997 -28.54 18.89 10.62
C HIS A 997 -29.42 18.67 11.85
N GLN A 998 -30.30 19.65 12.13
CA GLN A 998 -31.26 19.58 13.25
C GLN A 998 -32.43 18.65 12.96
N THR A 999 -32.67 18.31 11.69
CA THR A 999 -33.80 17.48 11.26
C THR A 999 -33.42 16.05 10.92
N LEU A 1000 -32.14 15.67 10.95
CA LEU A 1000 -31.76 14.28 10.73
C LEU A 1000 -32.14 13.41 11.92
N LYS A 1001 -32.69 12.24 11.62
CA LYS A 1001 -33.13 11.20 12.53
C LYS A 1001 -32.22 9.99 12.39
N VAL A 1002 -31.87 9.41 13.52
CA VAL A 1002 -31.13 8.15 13.62
C VAL A 1002 -31.95 7.16 14.45
N ARG A 1003 -31.68 5.88 14.28
CA ARG A 1003 -32.37 4.82 15.01
C ARG A 1003 -31.88 4.81 16.46
N ASP A 1004 -32.85 4.77 17.39
CA ASP A 1004 -32.57 4.66 18.84
C ASP A 1004 -31.95 3.28 19.15
#